data_AF-A0A8S4BBW6-F1
#
_entry.id   AF-A0A8S4BBW6-F1
#
_cell.length_a   1.000
_cell.length_b   1.000
_cell.length_c   1.000
_cell.angle_alpha   90.00
_cell.angle_beta   90.00
_cell.angle_gamma   90.00
#
_symmetry.space_group_name_H-M   'P 1'
#
loop_
_entity.id
_entity.type
_entity.pdbx_description
1 polymer ?
#
loop_
_entity_poly.entity_id
_entity_poly.type
_entity_poly.pdbx_seq_one_letter_code
_entity_poly.pdbx_strand_id
1 'polypeptide(L)'
;MDLEDDTTVLTTLRSFNTFISRPDNPQRLSEPSTGSGALQSQYKRSIELLEAAEKVHSKSRYLQLDQEKKQMELSHKRARFELEKVASDSARDLEHEVDRNQGLLGIIKKLEEREMEANKNLSEQVEANRALRRNLEGMSKKLEERDTNLNTANQTISSLKDELRELNQKIQNQDSTISTQTLEKEELQEQLDLQRRKYQEVSQQCQTLQAAQSSCSEHIIKIKELERRLALQEQDMAIVKTVKSEVARVPDMEKELKHLRDENAFLRESRENCSLLKEEAEGLRKKLERMEKTKEDLVNMELEKERLAEKLHAWENLGQSTGLNIRKPEDLSREVIQIQQREIALKEQNYRLNSRVRTVERSLPELRAELHQQGCKTLEEQKRREAQDALVRRLQKRVLLLTKDEQRASTFDGHIFMFQERDGMRAILESYDSELASTEYSPQLSKRLREAEEVLQRTQNHNTEMEASIRAFTCSADQSTGGDWGAQNTTTDAAAGMVELELESLKKQQAATADGSSLATKEEMSILRQKIEDLETERQRLEEQKNTLEMRLERHNLKGGYDPTKTRVVHFKMNPTSVAKQQRQQEVEGLQEEVARLRELVRSLQDGGTGAHSHQDSSLYNPSLSLSLPPSKEVLDLRKQMECSELRNQRLKEVFQKKIQEFRTVCYVLTGYQIDITTENQYRLTSVYAEHMNDSLLFKKVPALLHFA
;
A
#
# COMPACT_ATOMS: atom_id res chain seq x y z
N MET A 1 -16.92 143.60 -43.42
CA MET A 1 -16.68 144.34 -44.66
C MET A 1 -18.01 145.01 -45.00
N ASP A 2 -18.22 146.29 -44.69
CA ASP A 2 -17.28 147.42 -44.55
C ASP A 2 -16.58 147.71 -45.89
N LEU A 3 -16.60 148.92 -46.48
CA LEU A 3 -17.12 150.23 -46.04
C LEU A 3 -17.63 151.07 -47.24
N GLU A 4 -18.34 152.16 -46.91
CA GLU A 4 -18.44 153.48 -47.57
C GLU A 4 -17.88 153.67 -49.01
N ASP A 5 -18.67 154.30 -49.88
CA ASP A 5 -18.32 155.66 -50.36
C ASP A 5 -19.54 156.39 -50.96
N ASP A 6 -20.11 157.34 -50.21
CA ASP A 6 -21.33 158.10 -50.58
C ASP A 6 -21.09 159.60 -50.36
N THR A 7 -20.31 160.26 -51.24
CA THR A 7 -20.06 161.72 -51.11
C THR A 7 -19.70 162.47 -52.42
N THR A 8 -20.69 162.82 -53.26
CA THR A 8 -20.60 164.00 -54.16
C THR A 8 -21.92 164.78 -54.30
N VAL A 9 -22.45 165.26 -53.17
CA VAL A 9 -23.40 166.40 -53.20
C VAL A 9 -22.61 167.70 -53.46
N LEU A 10 -23.25 168.72 -54.06
CA LEU A 10 -22.77 170.11 -54.28
C LEU A 10 -22.21 170.50 -55.68
N THR A 11 -23.02 170.37 -56.74
CA THR A 11 -23.08 171.43 -57.78
C THR A 11 -24.51 171.92 -58.00
N THR A 12 -24.90 172.88 -57.16
CA THR A 12 -26.22 173.54 -57.17
C THR A 12 -26.51 174.33 -58.45
N LEU A 13 -27.76 174.25 -58.91
CA LEU A 13 -28.65 175.41 -59.07
C LEU A 13 -27.94 176.79 -59.17
N ARG A 14 -27.49 177.22 -60.35
CA ARG A 14 -26.90 178.56 -60.54
C ARG A 14 -27.04 179.18 -61.95
N SER A 15 -28.24 179.17 -62.55
CA SER A 15 -28.58 180.09 -63.66
C SER A 15 -30.08 180.14 -64.00
N PHE A 16 -30.95 180.51 -63.04
CA PHE A 16 -32.38 180.74 -63.34
C PHE A 16 -33.01 181.92 -62.59
N ASN A 17 -32.26 182.99 -62.32
CA ASN A 17 -32.86 184.30 -62.01
C ASN A 17 -31.90 185.48 -62.20
N THR A 18 -31.96 186.16 -63.36
CA THR A 18 -31.45 187.53 -63.54
C THR A 18 -32.05 188.16 -64.81
N PHE A 19 -32.21 189.48 -64.83
CA PHE A 19 -32.58 190.31 -65.98
C PHE A 19 -33.98 190.13 -66.60
N ILE A 20 -35.00 190.40 -65.78
CA ILE A 20 -36.02 191.39 -66.21
C ILE A 20 -35.63 192.74 -65.61
N SER A 21 -35.17 193.68 -66.45
CA SER A 21 -35.35 195.14 -66.27
C SER A 21 -34.86 195.92 -67.50
N ARG A 22 -35.61 196.99 -67.84
CA ARG A 22 -35.31 198.05 -68.82
C ARG A 22 -34.47 199.17 -68.14
N PRO A 23 -33.98 200.25 -68.82
CA PRO A 23 -34.40 200.87 -70.09
C PRO A 23 -33.21 201.16 -71.05
N ASP A 24 -33.17 202.08 -72.04
CA ASP A 24 -34.08 203.18 -72.45
C ASP A 24 -33.97 203.55 -73.96
N ASN A 25 -34.75 204.55 -74.40
CA ASN A 25 -34.86 205.08 -75.77
C ASN A 25 -34.04 206.40 -75.93
N PRO A 26 -33.49 206.73 -77.12
CA PRO A 26 -34.16 207.71 -78.02
C PRO A 26 -33.90 207.39 -79.54
N GLN A 27 -34.30 208.14 -80.58
CA GLN A 27 -34.75 209.55 -80.71
C GLN A 27 -35.59 209.77 -82.00
N ARG A 28 -36.27 210.94 -82.13
CA ARG A 28 -37.03 211.35 -83.34
C ARG A 28 -36.21 212.25 -84.30
N LEU A 29 -36.49 212.14 -85.60
CA LEU A 29 -36.56 213.20 -86.63
C LEU A 29 -37.47 212.66 -87.78
N SER A 30 -38.14 213.39 -88.68
CA SER A 30 -38.92 214.64 -88.72
C SER A 30 -39.03 215.04 -90.21
N GLU A 31 -40.21 215.48 -90.66
CA GLU A 31 -40.52 216.03 -92.00
C GLU A 31 -39.63 217.25 -92.39
N PRO A 32 -39.50 217.72 -93.69
CA PRO A 32 -40.64 217.97 -94.59
C PRO A 32 -40.48 218.00 -96.15
N SER A 33 -41.66 218.03 -96.80
CA SER A 33 -42.04 218.74 -98.04
C SER A 33 -41.10 218.83 -99.28
N THR A 34 -41.49 218.18 -100.39
CA THR A 34 -42.06 218.78 -101.63
C THR A 34 -41.91 217.82 -102.83
N GLY A 35 -42.79 217.91 -103.83
CA GLY A 35 -42.65 217.20 -105.12
C GLY A 35 -43.41 215.87 -105.24
N SER A 36 -44.42 215.85 -106.12
CA SER A 36 -45.29 214.70 -106.43
C SER A 36 -44.54 213.47 -107.00
N GLY A 37 -44.90 212.25 -106.58
CA GLY A 37 -44.80 211.06 -107.45
C GLY A 37 -44.35 209.68 -106.90
N ALA A 38 -43.76 209.55 -105.71
CA ALA A 38 -42.78 208.46 -105.46
C ALA A 38 -43.22 207.19 -104.67
N LEU A 39 -44.50 206.99 -104.30
CA LEU A 39 -44.84 206.04 -103.21
C LEU A 39 -44.77 204.53 -103.56
N GLN A 40 -44.98 204.12 -104.82
CA GLN A 40 -45.24 202.71 -105.16
C GLN A 40 -43.99 201.79 -105.09
N SER A 41 -42.80 202.33 -105.40
CA SER A 41 -41.56 201.54 -105.52
C SER A 41 -41.02 201.02 -104.18
N GLN A 42 -41.32 201.72 -103.08
CA GLN A 42 -40.81 201.37 -101.75
C GLN A 42 -41.47 200.11 -101.18
N TYR A 43 -42.76 199.89 -101.47
CA TYR A 43 -43.51 198.73 -100.99
C TYR A 43 -42.99 197.39 -101.55
N LYS A 44 -42.71 197.31 -102.85
CA LYS A 44 -42.16 196.09 -103.47
C LYS A 44 -40.85 195.65 -102.81
N ARG A 45 -39.92 196.59 -102.63
CA ARG A 45 -38.62 196.35 -102.01
C ARG A 45 -38.73 195.85 -100.56
N SER A 46 -39.79 196.23 -99.84
CA SER A 46 -40.05 195.70 -98.49
C SER A 46 -40.56 194.25 -98.50
N ILE A 47 -41.35 193.86 -99.50
CA ILE A 47 -41.85 192.48 -99.64
C ILE A 47 -40.71 191.55 -100.07
N GLU A 48 -39.89 191.97 -101.02
CA GLU A 48 -38.70 191.23 -101.48
C GLU A 48 -37.71 190.93 -100.33
N LEU A 49 -37.54 191.87 -99.40
CA LEU A 49 -36.72 191.70 -98.19
C LEU A 49 -37.36 190.73 -97.17
N LEU A 50 -38.68 190.74 -97.01
CA LEU A 50 -39.38 189.79 -96.13
C LEU A 50 -39.33 188.37 -96.71
N GLU A 51 -39.58 188.18 -98.01
CA GLU A 51 -39.39 186.89 -98.67
C GLU A 51 -37.95 186.38 -98.56
N ALA A 52 -36.95 187.25 -98.72
CA ALA A 52 -35.55 186.89 -98.55
C ALA A 52 -35.27 186.47 -97.09
N ALA A 53 -35.83 187.16 -96.10
CA ALA A 53 -35.74 186.77 -94.70
C ALA A 53 -36.40 185.41 -94.45
N GLU A 54 -37.60 185.15 -94.96
CA GLU A 54 -38.27 183.83 -94.82
C GLU A 54 -37.48 182.70 -95.49
N LYS A 55 -36.88 182.95 -96.65
CA LYS A 55 -35.97 181.99 -97.34
C LYS A 55 -34.71 181.72 -96.52
N VAL A 56 -34.20 182.70 -95.77
CA VAL A 56 -33.08 182.51 -94.81
C VAL A 56 -33.53 181.76 -93.57
N HIS A 57 -34.67 182.11 -92.95
CA HIS A 57 -35.19 181.45 -91.74
C HIS A 57 -35.56 179.99 -92.01
N SER A 58 -36.23 179.69 -93.12
CA SER A 58 -36.56 178.31 -93.53
C SER A 58 -35.30 177.48 -93.83
N LYS A 59 -34.29 178.06 -94.50
CA LYS A 59 -32.99 177.40 -94.72
C LYS A 59 -32.22 177.18 -93.42
N SER A 60 -32.25 178.13 -92.49
CA SER A 60 -31.63 178.01 -91.17
C SER A 60 -32.30 176.92 -90.34
N ARG A 61 -33.65 176.88 -90.32
CA ARG A 61 -34.44 175.82 -89.68
C ARG A 61 -34.17 174.44 -90.30
N TYR A 62 -34.03 174.36 -91.63
CA TYR A 62 -33.65 173.12 -92.30
C TYR A 62 -32.25 172.64 -91.89
N LEU A 63 -31.25 173.54 -91.86
CA LEU A 63 -29.89 173.22 -91.42
C LEU A 63 -29.84 172.79 -89.95
N GLN A 64 -30.63 173.44 -89.08
CA GLN A 64 -30.78 173.01 -87.68
C GLN A 64 -31.38 171.61 -87.59
N LEU A 65 -32.48 171.32 -88.29
CA LEU A 65 -33.13 170.00 -88.29
C LEU A 65 -32.23 168.91 -88.91
N ASP A 66 -31.41 169.23 -89.90
CA ASP A 66 -30.41 168.32 -90.47
C ASP A 66 -29.23 168.07 -89.51
N GLN A 67 -28.79 169.09 -88.76
CA GLN A 67 -27.80 168.94 -87.69
C GLN A 67 -28.34 168.11 -86.52
N GLU A 68 -29.56 168.38 -86.06
CA GLU A 68 -30.27 167.60 -85.03
C GLU A 68 -30.47 166.15 -85.49
N LYS A 69 -30.90 165.93 -86.73
CA LYS A 69 -31.00 164.59 -87.34
C LYS A 69 -29.64 163.87 -87.34
N LYS A 70 -28.56 164.52 -87.78
CA LYS A 70 -27.21 163.93 -87.79
C LYS A 70 -26.71 163.62 -86.38
N GLN A 71 -27.01 164.49 -85.41
CA GLN A 71 -26.71 164.24 -84.00
C GLN A 71 -27.49 163.05 -83.44
N MET A 72 -28.78 162.92 -83.77
CA MET A 72 -29.61 161.77 -83.42
C MET A 72 -29.16 160.47 -84.12
N GLU A 73 -28.77 160.52 -85.39
CA GLU A 73 -28.20 159.35 -86.09
C GLU A 73 -26.88 158.91 -85.45
N LEU A 74 -26.00 159.84 -85.07
CA LEU A 74 -24.77 159.54 -84.34
C LEU A 74 -25.08 159.01 -82.93
N SER A 75 -26.09 159.53 -82.26
CA SER A 75 -26.58 159.03 -80.97
C SER A 75 -27.10 157.60 -81.06
N HIS A 76 -27.94 157.29 -82.06
CA HIS A 76 -28.44 155.94 -82.30
C HIS A 76 -27.32 154.97 -82.71
N LYS A 77 -26.33 155.42 -83.50
CA LYS A 77 -25.15 154.61 -83.85
C LYS A 77 -24.29 154.29 -82.61
N ARG A 78 -24.10 155.26 -81.71
CA ARG A 78 -23.42 155.07 -80.41
C ARG A 78 -24.19 154.12 -79.49
N ALA A 79 -25.46 154.42 -79.21
CA ALA A 79 -26.31 153.58 -78.37
C ALA A 79 -26.45 152.14 -78.90
N ARG A 80 -26.53 151.96 -80.23
CA ARG A 80 -26.47 150.63 -80.83
C ARG A 80 -25.12 149.95 -80.61
N PHE A 81 -24.01 150.63 -80.87
CA PHE A 81 -22.67 150.06 -80.66
C PHE A 81 -22.41 149.74 -79.18
N GLU A 82 -22.90 150.56 -78.26
CA GLU A 82 -22.84 150.34 -76.82
C GLU A 82 -23.67 149.13 -76.38
N LEU A 83 -24.90 148.99 -76.88
CA LEU A 83 -25.73 147.79 -76.66
C LEU A 83 -25.14 146.53 -77.30
N GLU A 84 -24.61 146.62 -78.51
CA GLU A 84 -23.99 145.53 -79.26
C GLU A 84 -22.66 145.08 -78.59
N LYS A 85 -21.90 146.03 -78.05
CA LYS A 85 -20.73 145.78 -77.18
C LYS A 85 -21.14 145.12 -75.87
N VAL A 86 -22.10 145.67 -75.13
CA VAL A 86 -22.57 145.09 -73.85
C VAL A 86 -23.14 143.70 -74.04
N ALA A 87 -23.87 143.45 -75.13
CA ALA A 87 -24.34 142.10 -75.48
C ALA A 87 -23.19 141.16 -75.85
N SER A 88 -22.16 141.63 -76.57
CA SER A 88 -20.99 140.82 -76.91
C SER A 88 -20.07 140.53 -75.72
N ASP A 89 -19.92 141.49 -74.82
CA ASP A 89 -19.16 141.35 -73.57
C ASP A 89 -19.91 140.36 -72.63
N SER A 90 -21.22 140.56 -72.42
CA SER A 90 -22.06 139.63 -71.65
C SER A 90 -22.16 138.22 -72.26
N ALA A 91 -22.06 138.08 -73.59
CA ALA A 91 -22.03 136.76 -74.24
C ALA A 91 -20.70 136.02 -73.94
N ARG A 92 -19.58 136.74 -73.91
CA ARG A 92 -18.27 136.17 -73.50
C ARG A 92 -18.25 135.81 -72.01
N ASP A 93 -18.85 136.62 -71.15
CA ASP A 93 -18.99 136.30 -69.72
C ASP A 93 -19.82 135.02 -69.51
N LEU A 94 -20.91 134.84 -70.26
CA LEU A 94 -21.72 133.61 -70.25
C LEU A 94 -20.97 132.40 -70.83
N GLU A 95 -20.17 132.57 -71.89
CA GLU A 95 -19.32 131.53 -72.47
C GLU A 95 -18.26 131.07 -71.46
N HIS A 96 -17.59 132.01 -70.78
CA HIS A 96 -16.62 131.72 -69.72
C HIS A 96 -17.25 131.02 -68.51
N GLU A 97 -18.45 131.40 -68.09
CA GLU A 97 -19.17 130.66 -67.04
C GLU A 97 -19.66 129.29 -67.52
N VAL A 98 -20.00 129.11 -68.80
CA VAL A 98 -20.30 127.78 -69.37
C VAL A 98 -19.06 126.88 -69.38
N ASP A 99 -17.89 127.38 -69.79
CA ASP A 99 -16.63 126.64 -69.72
C ASP A 99 -16.22 126.31 -68.27
N ARG A 100 -16.39 127.26 -67.36
CA ARG A 100 -16.18 127.05 -65.92
C ARG A 100 -17.09 125.95 -65.37
N ASN A 101 -18.38 125.97 -65.73
CA ASN A 101 -19.34 124.95 -65.32
C ASN A 101 -19.04 123.58 -65.96
N GLN A 102 -18.58 123.53 -67.22
CA GLN A 102 -18.09 122.28 -67.83
C GLN A 102 -16.85 121.74 -67.09
N GLY A 103 -15.91 122.62 -66.72
CA GLY A 103 -14.75 122.27 -65.90
C GLY A 103 -15.14 121.72 -64.52
N LEU A 104 -16.08 122.37 -63.84
CA LEU A 104 -16.63 121.91 -62.55
C LEU A 104 -17.36 120.56 -62.69
N LEU A 105 -18.19 120.36 -63.72
CA LEU A 105 -18.83 119.08 -64.00
C LEU A 105 -17.80 117.98 -64.33
N GLY A 106 -16.71 118.31 -65.02
CA GLY A 106 -15.58 117.41 -65.27
C GLY A 106 -14.76 117.07 -64.02
N ILE A 107 -14.76 117.94 -63.00
CA ILE A 107 -14.19 117.67 -61.68
C ILE A 107 -15.14 116.80 -60.85
N ILE A 108 -16.44 117.13 -60.83
CA ILE A 108 -17.49 116.36 -60.12
C ILE A 108 -17.49 114.91 -60.59
N LYS A 109 -17.54 114.65 -61.91
CA LYS A 109 -17.47 113.27 -62.45
C LYS A 109 -16.23 112.51 -62.01
N LYS A 110 -15.05 113.17 -61.98
CA LYS A 110 -13.81 112.57 -61.50
C LYS A 110 -13.77 112.35 -59.98
N LEU A 111 -14.66 112.99 -59.22
CA LEU A 111 -14.86 112.72 -57.80
C LEU A 111 -15.88 111.58 -57.62
N GLU A 112 -16.99 111.58 -58.35
CA GLU A 112 -17.97 110.48 -58.41
C GLU A 112 -17.32 109.15 -58.82
N GLU A 113 -16.48 109.14 -59.86
CA GLU A 113 -15.70 107.97 -60.30
C GLU A 113 -14.77 107.44 -59.20
N ARG A 114 -14.11 108.34 -58.46
CA ARG A 114 -13.22 107.99 -57.34
C ARG A 114 -14.00 107.51 -56.12
N GLU A 115 -15.16 108.08 -55.84
CA GLU A 115 -16.04 107.66 -54.75
C GLU A 115 -16.63 106.27 -55.06
N MET A 116 -17.07 106.03 -56.30
CA MET A 116 -17.55 104.72 -56.75
C MET A 116 -16.45 103.65 -56.65
N GLU A 117 -15.22 103.94 -57.09
CA GLU A 117 -14.10 103.00 -56.96
C GLU A 117 -13.70 102.81 -55.48
N ALA A 118 -13.71 103.86 -54.65
CA ALA A 118 -13.46 103.74 -53.21
C ALA A 118 -14.54 102.90 -52.50
N ASN A 119 -15.82 103.09 -52.84
CA ASN A 119 -16.94 102.31 -52.32
C ASN A 119 -16.87 100.84 -52.78
N LYS A 120 -16.46 100.58 -54.02
CA LYS A 120 -16.20 99.23 -54.55
C LYS A 120 -15.08 98.54 -53.77
N ASN A 121 -13.92 99.19 -53.63
CA ASN A 121 -12.80 98.66 -52.83
C ASN A 121 -13.20 98.44 -51.37
N LEU A 122 -13.98 99.34 -50.77
CA LEU A 122 -14.51 99.17 -49.41
C LEU A 122 -15.46 97.97 -49.31
N SER A 123 -16.33 97.75 -50.30
CA SER A 123 -17.23 96.58 -50.34
C SER A 123 -16.44 95.27 -50.46
N GLU A 124 -15.45 95.22 -51.35
CA GLU A 124 -14.54 94.06 -51.50
C GLU A 124 -13.77 93.78 -50.20
N GLN A 125 -13.26 94.82 -49.53
CA GLN A 125 -12.61 94.69 -48.21
C GLN A 125 -13.58 94.21 -47.12
N VAL A 126 -14.83 94.69 -47.12
CA VAL A 126 -15.87 94.24 -46.17
C VAL A 126 -16.23 92.77 -46.43
N GLU A 127 -16.28 92.32 -47.68
CA GLU A 127 -16.54 90.92 -48.02
C GLU A 127 -15.37 89.99 -47.69
N ALA A 128 -14.13 90.42 -47.95
CA ALA A 128 -12.93 89.72 -47.49
C ALA A 128 -12.91 89.59 -45.96
N ASN A 129 -13.22 90.66 -45.22
CA ASN A 129 -13.33 90.62 -43.76
C ASN A 129 -14.47 89.71 -43.28
N ARG A 130 -15.63 89.69 -43.95
CA ARG A 130 -16.72 88.72 -43.67
C ARG A 130 -16.26 87.28 -43.92
N ALA A 131 -15.49 87.01 -44.98
CA ALA A 131 -14.95 85.68 -45.26
C ALA A 131 -13.93 85.24 -44.19
N LEU A 132 -13.00 86.11 -43.80
CA LEU A 132 -12.06 85.86 -42.72
C LEU A 132 -12.76 85.59 -41.38
N ARG A 133 -13.80 86.34 -41.03
CA ARG A 133 -14.61 86.10 -39.82
C ARG A 133 -15.27 84.72 -39.83
N ARG A 134 -15.96 84.34 -40.93
CA ARG A 134 -16.56 82.99 -41.06
C ARG A 134 -15.51 81.87 -40.95
N ASN A 135 -14.30 82.09 -41.48
CA ASN A 135 -13.20 81.14 -41.36
C ASN A 135 -12.69 81.02 -39.92
N LEU A 136 -12.55 82.14 -39.20
CA LEU A 136 -12.17 82.16 -37.78
C LEU A 136 -13.24 81.50 -36.90
N GLU A 137 -14.52 81.81 -37.11
CA GLU A 137 -15.66 81.16 -36.45
C GLU A 137 -15.68 79.65 -36.70
N GLY A 138 -15.42 79.22 -37.95
CA GLY A 138 -15.32 77.81 -38.32
C GLY A 138 -14.10 77.09 -37.72
N MET A 139 -13.01 77.81 -37.43
CA MET A 139 -11.85 77.26 -36.72
C MET A 139 -12.06 77.26 -35.20
N SER A 140 -12.76 78.25 -34.64
CA SER A 140 -13.17 78.26 -33.22
C SER A 140 -14.04 77.05 -32.89
N LYS A 141 -15.10 76.81 -33.69
CA LYS A 141 -15.97 75.63 -33.54
C LYS A 141 -15.21 74.32 -33.61
N LYS A 142 -14.25 74.18 -34.55
CA LYS A 142 -13.39 73.00 -34.63
C LYS A 142 -12.46 72.83 -33.43
N LEU A 143 -12.09 73.93 -32.76
CA LEU A 143 -11.28 73.91 -31.53
C LEU A 143 -12.16 73.55 -30.33
N GLU A 144 -13.36 74.13 -30.21
CA GLU A 144 -14.38 73.75 -29.21
C GLU A 144 -14.79 72.27 -29.35
N GLU A 145 -14.92 71.76 -30.58
CA GLU A 145 -15.09 70.33 -30.89
C GLU A 145 -13.88 69.48 -30.46
N ARG A 146 -12.64 69.97 -30.63
CA ARG A 146 -11.44 69.26 -30.16
C ARG A 146 -11.40 69.22 -28.63
N ASP A 147 -11.65 70.35 -27.96
CA ASP A 147 -11.61 70.47 -26.50
C ASP A 147 -12.71 69.65 -25.82
N THR A 148 -13.92 69.63 -26.37
CA THR A 148 -15.00 68.75 -25.87
C THR A 148 -14.65 67.27 -26.03
N ASN A 149 -14.07 66.85 -27.16
CA ASN A 149 -13.57 65.48 -27.35
C ASN A 149 -12.36 65.14 -26.46
N LEU A 150 -11.48 66.10 -26.15
CA LEU A 150 -10.39 65.92 -25.20
C LEU A 150 -10.93 65.81 -23.77
N ASN A 151 -11.97 66.55 -23.41
CA ASN A 151 -12.59 66.48 -22.09
C ASN A 151 -13.33 65.15 -21.88
N THR A 152 -14.04 64.61 -22.87
CA THR A 152 -14.65 63.27 -22.76
C THR A 152 -13.58 62.17 -22.72
N ALA A 153 -12.49 62.28 -23.48
CA ALA A 153 -11.35 61.37 -23.38
C ALA A 153 -10.64 61.45 -22.01
N ASN A 154 -10.52 62.65 -21.41
CA ASN A 154 -9.97 62.81 -20.06
C ASN A 154 -10.89 62.20 -19.00
N GLN A 155 -12.22 62.28 -19.18
CA GLN A 155 -13.19 61.63 -18.29
C GLN A 155 -13.10 60.10 -18.34
N THR A 156 -13.02 59.49 -19.53
CA THR A 156 -12.83 58.03 -19.65
C THR A 156 -11.45 57.57 -19.17
N ILE A 157 -10.40 58.38 -19.36
CA ILE A 157 -9.09 58.14 -18.74
C ILE A 157 -9.16 58.22 -17.21
N SER A 158 -10.05 59.04 -16.63
CA SER A 158 -10.27 59.05 -15.18
C SER A 158 -11.00 57.79 -14.71
N SER A 159 -12.12 57.41 -15.34
CA SER A 159 -12.86 56.20 -14.94
C SER A 159 -11.98 54.95 -15.04
N LEU A 160 -11.21 54.81 -16.11
CA LEU A 160 -10.26 53.70 -16.26
C LEU A 160 -9.13 53.73 -15.20
N LYS A 161 -8.68 54.90 -14.74
CA LYS A 161 -7.72 55.00 -13.62
C LYS A 161 -8.35 54.60 -12.29
N ASP A 162 -9.62 54.88 -12.07
CA ASP A 162 -10.33 54.51 -10.85
C ASP A 162 -10.72 53.02 -10.86
N GLU A 163 -11.10 52.46 -12.01
CA GLU A 163 -11.21 51.01 -12.22
C GLU A 163 -9.87 50.28 -11.97
N LEU A 164 -8.75 50.83 -12.46
CA LEU A 164 -7.42 50.29 -12.19
C LEU A 164 -7.03 50.38 -10.70
N ARG A 165 -7.45 51.45 -9.98
CA ARG A 165 -7.27 51.54 -8.53
C ARG A 165 -8.08 50.48 -7.79
N GLU A 166 -9.34 50.28 -8.17
CA GLU A 166 -10.18 49.21 -7.61
C GLU A 166 -9.59 47.82 -7.88
N LEU A 167 -9.11 47.56 -9.10
CA LEU A 167 -8.50 46.27 -9.45
C LEU A 167 -7.19 46.04 -8.67
N ASN A 168 -6.34 47.06 -8.55
CA ASN A 168 -5.13 46.97 -7.71
C ASN A 168 -5.46 46.72 -6.24
N GLN A 169 -6.51 47.36 -5.68
CA GLN A 169 -6.95 47.08 -4.31
C GLN A 169 -7.53 45.67 -4.16
N LYS A 170 -8.27 45.16 -5.15
CA LYS A 170 -8.78 43.78 -5.18
C LYS A 170 -7.63 42.76 -5.23
N ILE A 171 -6.58 43.03 -6.02
CA ILE A 171 -5.35 42.22 -6.08
C ILE A 171 -4.61 42.26 -4.74
N GLN A 172 -4.35 43.44 -4.17
CA GLN A 172 -3.68 43.58 -2.87
C GLN A 172 -4.44 42.86 -1.74
N ASN A 173 -5.78 42.93 -1.76
CA ASN A 173 -6.61 42.19 -0.82
C ASN A 173 -6.46 40.67 -1.03
N GLN A 174 -6.47 40.19 -2.28
CA GLN A 174 -6.23 38.78 -2.61
C GLN A 174 -4.84 38.31 -2.16
N ASP A 175 -3.78 39.07 -2.45
CA ASP A 175 -2.41 38.78 -2.00
C ASP A 175 -2.32 38.70 -0.48
N SER A 176 -3.05 39.56 0.26
CA SER A 176 -3.13 39.46 1.73
C SER A 176 -3.82 38.18 2.20
N THR A 177 -4.90 37.75 1.55
CA THR A 177 -5.58 36.48 1.89
C THR A 177 -4.77 35.24 1.49
N ILE A 178 -3.98 35.31 0.42
CA ILE A 178 -3.03 34.26 0.04
C ILE A 178 -1.89 34.21 1.07
N SER A 179 -1.44 35.36 1.58
CA SER A 179 -0.41 35.45 2.63
C SER A 179 -0.90 34.84 3.96
N THR A 180 -2.15 35.08 4.37
CA THR A 180 -2.69 34.41 5.57
C THR A 180 -2.87 32.91 5.36
N GLN A 181 -3.41 32.48 4.21
CA GLN A 181 -3.60 31.05 3.90
C GLN A 181 -2.29 30.27 3.73
N THR A 182 -1.20 30.93 3.32
CA THR A 182 0.13 30.30 3.28
C THR A 182 0.72 30.11 4.67
N LEU A 183 0.58 31.10 5.57
CA LEU A 183 0.96 30.96 6.98
C LEU A 183 0.12 29.88 7.70
N GLU A 184 -1.20 29.89 7.55
CA GLU A 184 -2.09 28.83 8.09
C GLU A 184 -1.68 27.43 7.62
N LYS A 185 -1.29 27.31 6.34
CA LYS A 185 -0.80 26.04 5.77
C LYS A 185 0.57 25.64 6.32
N GLU A 186 1.46 26.59 6.57
CA GLU A 186 2.77 26.34 7.19
C GLU A 186 2.61 25.90 8.65
N GLU A 187 1.77 26.57 9.44
CA GLU A 187 1.41 26.15 10.80
C GLU A 187 0.81 24.73 10.84
N LEU A 188 -0.11 24.41 9.93
CA LEU A 188 -0.70 23.06 9.82
C LEU A 188 0.33 22.00 9.37
N GLN A 189 1.30 22.37 8.54
CA GLN A 189 2.40 21.49 8.14
C GLN A 189 3.36 21.23 9.31
N GLU A 190 3.71 22.25 10.10
CA GLU A 190 4.50 22.08 11.33
C GLU A 190 3.78 21.21 12.36
N GLN A 191 2.48 21.41 12.55
CA GLN A 191 1.65 20.55 13.41
C GLN A 191 1.65 19.09 12.92
N LEU A 192 1.50 18.86 11.61
CA LEU A 192 1.55 17.52 11.03
C LEU A 192 2.92 16.85 11.24
N ASP A 193 4.01 17.57 11.02
CA ASP A 193 5.36 17.03 11.21
C ASP A 193 5.72 16.85 12.70
N LEU A 194 5.18 17.66 13.61
CA LEU A 194 5.25 17.41 15.05
C LEU A 194 4.52 16.11 15.44
N GLN A 195 3.33 15.84 14.88
CA GLN A 195 2.62 14.59 15.13
C GLN A 195 3.36 13.38 14.52
N ARG A 196 4.00 13.54 13.35
CA ARG A 196 4.86 12.51 12.75
C ARG A 196 6.07 12.19 13.61
N ARG A 197 6.74 13.20 14.19
CA ARG A 197 7.85 12.99 15.15
C ARG A 197 7.38 12.24 16.39
N LYS A 198 6.27 12.66 17.01
CA LYS A 198 5.66 11.93 18.15
C LYS A 198 5.31 10.49 17.82
N TYR A 199 4.76 10.22 16.63
CA TYR A 199 4.49 8.85 16.19
C TYR A 199 5.77 8.03 15.99
N GLN A 200 6.84 8.63 15.46
CA GLN A 200 8.15 7.97 15.33
C GLN A 200 8.78 7.69 16.71
N GLU A 201 8.72 8.64 17.64
CA GLU A 201 9.18 8.47 19.03
C GLU A 201 8.43 7.33 19.74
N VAL A 202 7.09 7.30 19.64
CA VAL A 202 6.28 6.20 20.20
C VAL A 202 6.57 4.87 19.49
N SER A 203 6.80 4.86 18.17
CA SER A 203 7.18 3.65 17.45
C SER A 203 8.54 3.10 17.90
N GLN A 204 9.53 3.97 18.11
CA GLN A 204 10.83 3.60 18.67
C GLN A 204 10.72 3.11 20.12
N GLN A 205 9.88 3.74 20.95
CA GLN A 205 9.58 3.27 22.31
C GLN A 205 8.95 1.87 22.30
N CYS A 206 7.98 1.62 21.43
CA CYS A 206 7.39 0.29 21.26
C CYS A 206 8.43 -0.75 20.81
N GLN A 207 9.32 -0.42 19.88
CA GLN A 207 10.41 -1.31 19.44
C GLN A 207 11.41 -1.62 20.57
N THR A 208 11.82 -0.62 21.35
CA THR A 208 12.73 -0.82 22.49
C THR A 208 12.08 -1.61 23.62
N LEU A 209 10.79 -1.39 23.90
CA LEU A 209 10.01 -2.20 24.84
C LEU A 209 9.87 -3.65 24.36
N GLN A 210 9.63 -3.88 23.06
CA GLN A 210 9.55 -5.23 22.49
C GLN A 210 10.89 -5.96 22.55
N ALA A 211 12.01 -5.28 22.30
CA ALA A 211 13.36 -5.85 22.44
C ALA A 211 13.74 -6.13 23.91
N ALA A 212 13.34 -5.25 24.84
CA ALA A 212 13.46 -5.50 26.27
C ALA A 212 12.61 -6.69 26.72
N GLN A 213 11.39 -6.85 26.16
CA GLN A 213 10.51 -7.98 26.43
C GLN A 213 11.07 -9.30 25.89
N SER A 214 11.67 -9.33 24.69
CA SER A 214 12.30 -10.54 24.17
C SER A 214 13.52 -10.93 25.01
N SER A 215 14.40 -9.98 25.35
CA SER A 215 15.52 -10.19 26.28
C SER A 215 15.05 -10.70 27.65
N CYS A 216 13.99 -10.12 28.23
CA CYS A 216 13.40 -10.64 29.48
C CYS A 216 12.87 -12.06 29.31
N SER A 217 12.26 -12.42 28.18
CA SER A 217 11.78 -13.78 27.93
C SER A 217 12.94 -14.78 27.78
N GLU A 218 14.04 -14.40 27.14
CA GLU A 218 15.28 -15.18 27.06
C GLU A 218 15.90 -15.39 28.45
N HIS A 219 15.94 -14.34 29.28
CA HIS A 219 16.39 -14.45 30.66
C HIS A 219 15.48 -15.36 31.51
N ILE A 220 14.16 -15.30 31.35
CA ILE A 220 13.21 -16.21 32.02
C ILE A 220 13.41 -17.66 31.56
N ILE A 221 13.64 -17.90 30.26
CA ILE A 221 13.97 -19.23 29.73
C ILE A 221 15.29 -19.71 30.34
N LYS A 222 16.30 -18.84 30.43
CA LYS A 222 17.61 -19.19 30.98
C LYS A 222 17.57 -19.48 32.48
N ILE A 223 16.79 -18.72 33.25
CA ILE A 223 16.52 -19.00 34.67
C ILE A 223 15.88 -20.39 34.80
N LYS A 224 14.82 -20.70 34.04
CA LYS A 224 14.18 -22.03 34.04
C LYS A 224 15.07 -23.17 33.59
N GLU A 225 16.10 -22.90 32.78
CA GLU A 225 17.12 -23.88 32.43
C GLU A 225 18.11 -24.11 33.59
N LEU A 226 18.54 -23.04 34.27
CA LEU A 226 19.42 -23.10 35.43
C LEU A 226 18.73 -23.73 36.65
N GLU A 227 17.45 -23.44 36.89
CA GLU A 227 16.61 -24.07 37.92
C GLU A 227 16.53 -25.60 37.69
N ARG A 228 16.30 -26.05 36.45
CA ARG A 228 16.33 -27.49 36.12
C ARG A 228 17.72 -28.11 36.33
N ARG A 229 18.79 -27.43 35.93
CA ARG A 229 20.17 -27.90 36.15
C ARG A 229 20.49 -28.00 37.65
N LEU A 230 20.04 -27.05 38.46
CA LEU A 230 20.18 -27.07 39.91
C LEU A 230 19.41 -28.25 40.52
N ALA A 231 18.13 -28.43 40.17
CA ALA A 231 17.31 -29.52 40.68
C ALA A 231 17.87 -30.91 40.32
N LEU A 232 18.47 -31.06 39.12
CA LEU A 232 19.20 -32.27 38.74
C LEU A 232 20.47 -32.46 39.60
N GLN A 233 21.26 -31.40 39.81
CA GLN A 233 22.44 -31.46 40.70
C GLN A 233 22.07 -31.75 42.17
N GLU A 234 20.90 -31.30 42.64
CA GLU A 234 20.37 -31.64 43.97
C GLU A 234 19.95 -33.11 44.06
N GLN A 235 19.35 -33.67 43.00
CA GLN A 235 19.07 -35.11 42.90
C GLN A 235 20.36 -35.92 42.84
N ASP A 236 21.34 -35.53 42.02
CA ASP A 236 22.66 -36.17 41.94
C ASP A 236 23.37 -36.12 43.32
N MET A 237 23.31 -34.98 44.01
CA MET A 237 23.84 -34.87 45.38
C MET A 237 23.09 -35.75 46.39
N ALA A 238 21.78 -35.95 46.24
CA ALA A 238 21.00 -36.84 47.09
C ALA A 238 21.39 -38.32 46.84
N ILE A 239 21.52 -38.72 45.57
CA ILE A 239 21.99 -40.05 45.17
C ILE A 239 23.44 -40.29 45.66
N VAL A 240 24.33 -39.31 45.51
CA VAL A 240 25.70 -39.39 46.03
C VAL A 240 25.72 -39.47 47.57
N LYS A 241 24.75 -38.88 48.28
CA LYS A 241 24.61 -39.05 49.75
C LYS A 241 24.11 -40.44 50.13
N THR A 242 23.09 -40.98 49.46
CA THR A 242 22.59 -42.34 49.76
C THR A 242 23.64 -43.38 49.42
N VAL A 243 24.24 -43.33 48.23
CA VAL A 243 25.35 -44.23 47.82
C VAL A 243 26.53 -44.14 48.79
N LYS A 244 26.91 -42.93 49.27
CA LYS A 244 27.94 -42.80 50.31
C LYS A 244 27.54 -43.48 51.63
N SER A 245 26.28 -43.40 52.03
CA SER A 245 25.80 -44.07 53.25
C SER A 245 25.72 -45.59 53.11
N GLU A 246 25.38 -46.10 51.92
CA GLU A 246 25.38 -47.53 51.60
C GLU A 246 26.81 -48.09 51.55
N VAL A 247 27.71 -47.39 50.85
CA VAL A 247 29.15 -47.73 50.81
C VAL A 247 29.79 -47.66 52.19
N ALA A 248 29.38 -46.71 53.06
CA ALA A 248 29.83 -46.67 54.45
C ALA A 248 29.32 -47.85 55.30
N ARG A 249 28.18 -48.46 54.94
CA ARG A 249 27.62 -49.64 55.59
C ARG A 249 28.21 -50.97 55.07
N VAL A 250 28.76 -51.01 53.84
CA VAL A 250 29.37 -52.22 53.27
C VAL A 250 30.43 -52.84 54.19
N PRO A 251 31.42 -52.11 54.76
CA PRO A 251 32.40 -52.68 55.68
C PRO A 251 31.81 -53.33 56.94
N ASP A 252 30.64 -52.89 57.41
CA ASP A 252 29.98 -53.51 58.57
C ASP A 252 29.20 -54.77 58.16
N MET A 253 28.56 -54.78 56.99
CA MET A 253 27.99 -56.00 56.41
C MET A 253 29.07 -57.02 56.04
N GLU A 254 30.28 -56.60 55.64
CA GLU A 254 31.43 -57.47 55.41
C GLU A 254 31.93 -58.12 56.71
N LYS A 255 31.97 -57.36 57.82
CA LYS A 255 32.27 -57.89 59.16
C LYS A 255 31.19 -58.89 59.61
N GLU A 256 29.91 -58.57 59.41
CA GLU A 256 28.78 -59.44 59.77
C GLU A 256 28.79 -60.72 58.92
N LEU A 257 28.95 -60.61 57.60
CA LEU A 257 29.12 -61.76 56.70
C LEU A 257 30.40 -62.57 56.97
N LYS A 258 31.44 -61.97 57.55
CA LYS A 258 32.59 -62.72 58.04
C LYS A 258 32.24 -63.45 59.34
N HIS A 259 31.67 -62.76 60.32
CA HIS A 259 31.26 -63.35 61.60
C HIS A 259 30.30 -64.52 61.42
N LEU A 260 29.29 -64.38 60.56
CA LEU A 260 28.34 -65.46 60.22
C LEU A 260 28.99 -66.63 59.47
N ARG A 261 30.07 -66.41 58.70
CA ARG A 261 30.87 -67.49 58.09
C ARG A 261 31.73 -68.21 59.11
N ASP A 262 32.38 -67.46 60.00
CA ASP A 262 33.22 -67.98 61.08
C ASP A 262 32.36 -68.78 62.08
N GLU A 263 31.16 -68.29 62.43
CA GLU A 263 30.15 -69.01 63.21
C GLU A 263 29.63 -70.26 62.47
N ASN A 264 29.34 -70.17 61.18
CA ASN A 264 28.95 -71.33 60.38
C ASN A 264 30.05 -72.41 60.31
N ALA A 265 31.31 -72.01 60.31
CA ALA A 265 32.45 -72.94 60.38
C ALA A 265 32.51 -73.62 61.75
N PHE A 266 32.45 -72.83 62.83
CA PHE A 266 32.41 -73.34 64.21
C PHE A 266 31.21 -74.28 64.46
N LEU A 267 30.02 -73.97 63.94
CA LEU A 267 28.82 -74.81 64.06
C LEU A 267 28.94 -76.11 63.25
N ARG A 268 29.68 -76.12 62.13
CA ARG A 268 29.99 -77.36 61.39
C ARG A 268 31.00 -78.22 62.15
N GLU A 269 32.11 -77.64 62.60
CA GLU A 269 33.11 -78.32 63.42
C GLU A 269 32.50 -78.88 64.71
N SER A 270 31.67 -78.10 65.41
CA SER A 270 30.92 -78.55 66.58
C SER A 270 29.92 -79.67 66.25
N ARG A 271 29.25 -79.62 65.09
CA ARG A 271 28.37 -80.70 64.62
C ARG A 271 29.14 -81.98 64.27
N GLU A 272 30.31 -81.85 63.65
CA GLU A 272 31.21 -82.96 63.31
C GLU A 272 31.75 -83.61 64.58
N ASN A 273 32.27 -82.82 65.53
CA ASN A 273 32.65 -83.29 66.86
C ASN A 273 31.49 -83.95 67.62
N CYS A 274 30.28 -83.38 67.58
CA CYS A 274 29.08 -84.00 68.14
C CYS A 274 28.63 -85.26 67.40
N SER A 275 29.08 -85.49 66.17
CA SER A 275 28.79 -86.71 65.40
C SER A 275 29.82 -87.80 65.73
N LEU A 276 31.11 -87.45 65.81
CA LEU A 276 32.16 -88.34 66.32
C LEU A 276 31.85 -88.82 67.74
N LEU A 277 31.47 -87.92 68.66
CA LEU A 277 31.06 -88.28 70.02
C LEU A 277 29.80 -89.17 70.06
N LYS A 278 28.90 -89.08 69.08
CA LYS A 278 27.77 -90.00 68.94
C LYS A 278 28.21 -91.36 68.42
N GLU A 279 29.12 -91.42 67.45
CA GLU A 279 29.69 -92.68 66.95
C GLU A 279 30.50 -93.40 68.03
N GLU A 280 31.27 -92.68 68.84
CA GLU A 280 31.94 -93.23 70.03
C GLU A 280 30.93 -93.73 71.07
N ALA A 281 29.90 -92.94 71.39
CA ALA A 281 28.85 -93.35 72.32
C ALA A 281 28.05 -94.55 71.83
N GLU A 282 27.75 -94.64 70.53
CA GLU A 282 27.15 -95.83 69.90
C GLU A 282 28.11 -97.02 69.88
N GLY A 283 29.40 -96.79 69.65
CA GLY A 283 30.45 -97.82 69.74
C GLY A 283 30.57 -98.36 71.17
N LEU A 284 30.42 -97.52 72.19
CA LEU A 284 30.37 -97.91 73.59
C LEU A 284 29.06 -98.62 73.94
N ARG A 285 27.90 -98.17 73.45
CA ARG A 285 26.61 -98.89 73.60
C ARG A 285 26.66 -100.27 72.96
N LYS A 286 27.10 -100.38 71.70
CA LYS A 286 27.25 -101.67 70.98
C LYS A 286 28.31 -102.58 71.63
N LYS A 287 29.25 -102.04 72.41
CA LYS A 287 30.13 -102.84 73.28
C LYS A 287 29.39 -103.28 74.56
N LEU A 288 28.65 -102.39 75.20
CA LEU A 288 27.85 -102.68 76.39
C LEU A 288 26.78 -103.75 76.12
N GLU A 289 25.99 -103.61 75.06
CA GLU A 289 24.99 -104.58 74.59
C GLU A 289 25.59 -105.98 74.39
N ARG A 290 26.81 -106.08 73.86
CA ARG A 290 27.55 -107.36 73.72
C ARG A 290 28.00 -107.91 75.07
N MET A 291 28.45 -107.05 75.98
CA MET A 291 28.82 -107.45 77.34
C MET A 291 27.61 -107.85 78.19
N GLU A 292 26.46 -107.22 77.97
CA GLU A 292 25.18 -107.56 78.60
C GLU A 292 24.68 -108.90 78.07
N LYS A 293 24.64 -109.09 76.75
CA LYS A 293 24.29 -110.38 76.16
C LYS A 293 25.22 -111.52 76.62
N THR A 294 26.53 -111.31 76.70
CA THR A 294 27.44 -112.34 77.22
C THR A 294 27.25 -112.63 78.72
N LYS A 295 26.67 -111.70 79.50
CA LYS A 295 26.20 -111.99 80.87
C LYS A 295 24.88 -112.77 80.87
N GLU A 296 23.93 -112.42 80.00
CA GLU A 296 22.68 -113.19 79.84
C GLU A 296 22.97 -114.64 79.43
N ASP A 297 23.83 -114.84 78.43
CA ASP A 297 24.28 -116.15 77.98
C ASP A 297 24.98 -116.92 79.13
N LEU A 298 25.81 -116.24 79.94
CA LEU A 298 26.50 -116.85 81.09
C LEU A 298 25.52 -117.23 82.21
N VAL A 299 24.56 -116.37 82.56
CA VAL A 299 23.49 -116.66 83.54
C VAL A 299 22.61 -117.82 83.07
N ASN A 300 22.29 -117.89 81.78
CA ASN A 300 21.56 -119.04 81.22
C ASN A 300 22.36 -120.35 81.39
N MET A 301 23.66 -120.33 81.12
CA MET A 301 24.54 -121.49 81.32
C MET A 301 24.69 -121.89 82.81
N GLU A 302 24.66 -120.91 83.72
CA GLU A 302 24.64 -121.17 85.17
C GLU A 302 23.31 -121.83 85.60
N LEU A 303 22.16 -121.33 85.11
CA LEU A 303 20.85 -121.94 85.36
C LEU A 303 20.71 -123.34 84.77
N GLU A 304 21.30 -123.62 83.59
CA GLU A 304 21.34 -124.98 83.04
C GLU A 304 22.23 -125.92 83.86
N LYS A 305 23.37 -125.44 84.35
CA LYS A 305 24.26 -126.18 85.26
C LYS A 305 23.56 -126.52 86.58
N GLU A 306 22.80 -125.60 87.16
CA GLU A 306 22.00 -125.86 88.37
C GLU A 306 20.91 -126.92 88.11
N ARG A 307 20.13 -126.78 87.04
CA ARG A 307 19.12 -127.78 86.62
C ARG A 307 19.70 -129.17 86.34
N LEU A 308 20.97 -129.26 85.92
CA LEU A 308 21.68 -130.53 85.75
C LEU A 308 22.18 -131.09 87.09
N ALA A 309 22.63 -130.23 88.00
CA ALA A 309 23.02 -130.64 89.35
C ALA A 309 21.82 -131.17 90.16
N GLU A 310 20.67 -130.50 90.12
CA GLU A 310 19.41 -130.98 90.73
C GLU A 310 19.04 -132.39 90.26
N LYS A 311 19.07 -132.62 88.94
CA LYS A 311 18.79 -133.93 88.33
C LYS A 311 19.77 -134.99 88.78
N LEU A 312 21.06 -134.66 88.89
CA LEU A 312 22.09 -135.61 89.32
C LEU A 312 21.91 -135.96 90.81
N HIS A 313 21.64 -134.97 91.65
CA HIS A 313 21.41 -135.15 93.08
C HIS A 313 20.12 -135.96 93.37
N ALA A 314 19.10 -135.83 92.52
CA ALA A 314 17.91 -136.70 92.56
C ALA A 314 18.25 -138.19 92.33
N TRP A 315 19.19 -138.51 91.42
CA TRP A 315 19.66 -139.89 91.23
C TRP A 315 20.48 -140.41 92.41
N GLU A 316 21.30 -139.56 93.04
CA GLU A 316 22.03 -139.92 94.26
C GLU A 316 21.08 -140.24 95.43
N ASN A 317 19.99 -139.50 95.56
CA ASN A 317 18.97 -139.72 96.58
C ASN A 317 18.16 -141.01 96.36
N LEU A 318 17.99 -141.48 95.11
CA LEU A 318 17.44 -142.81 94.81
C LEU A 318 18.34 -143.94 95.35
N GLY A 319 19.67 -143.80 95.23
CA GLY A 319 20.63 -144.77 95.78
C GLY A 319 20.63 -144.83 97.31
N GLN A 320 20.49 -143.68 97.98
CA GLN A 320 20.43 -143.63 99.45
C GLN A 320 19.13 -144.20 100.04
N SER A 321 18.00 -144.00 99.35
CA SER A 321 16.67 -144.38 99.86
C SER A 321 16.28 -145.85 99.62
N THR A 322 16.97 -146.56 98.70
CA THR A 322 16.62 -147.94 98.31
C THR A 322 17.55 -149.01 98.87
N GLY A 323 18.71 -148.65 99.44
CA GLY A 323 19.71 -149.60 99.94
C GLY A 323 20.45 -150.38 98.84
N LEU A 324 20.25 -150.02 97.56
CA LEU A 324 20.91 -150.59 96.40
C LEU A 324 21.91 -149.59 95.81
N ASN A 325 23.04 -150.05 95.27
CA ASN A 325 24.08 -149.19 94.70
C ASN A 325 23.70 -148.65 93.29
N ILE A 326 22.57 -147.95 93.20
CA ILE A 326 22.07 -147.31 91.99
C ILE A 326 22.45 -145.83 92.05
N ARG A 327 23.41 -145.39 91.24
CA ARG A 327 23.82 -143.96 91.16
C ARG A 327 23.69 -143.37 89.76
N LYS A 328 23.49 -144.21 88.75
CA LYS A 328 23.14 -143.86 87.37
C LYS A 328 22.00 -144.75 86.86
N PRO A 329 21.22 -144.31 85.84
CA PRO A 329 20.17 -145.14 85.23
C PRO A 329 20.67 -146.50 84.70
N GLU A 330 21.94 -146.57 84.30
CA GLU A 330 22.59 -147.82 83.88
C GLU A 330 22.77 -148.84 85.02
N ASP A 331 22.84 -148.41 86.27
CA ASP A 331 23.04 -149.33 87.40
C ASP A 331 21.75 -150.07 87.74
N LEU A 332 20.61 -149.37 87.60
CA LEU A 332 19.27 -149.94 87.73
C LEU A 332 19.04 -151.09 86.73
N SER A 333 19.48 -150.92 85.48
CA SER A 333 19.33 -151.99 84.47
C SER A 333 20.20 -153.21 84.79
N ARG A 334 21.41 -153.01 85.35
CA ARG A 334 22.31 -154.10 85.77
C ARG A 334 21.73 -154.93 86.93
N GLU A 335 21.13 -154.29 87.93
CA GLU A 335 20.47 -155.02 89.02
C GLU A 335 19.19 -155.75 88.56
N VAL A 336 18.37 -155.13 87.69
CA VAL A 336 17.21 -155.81 87.08
C VAL A 336 17.64 -157.07 86.33
N ILE A 337 18.74 -157.01 85.56
CA ILE A 337 19.29 -158.18 84.86
C ILE A 337 19.79 -159.26 85.84
N GLN A 338 20.48 -158.89 86.94
CA GLN A 338 20.88 -159.86 87.97
C GLN A 338 19.68 -160.55 88.63
N ILE A 339 18.61 -159.80 88.94
CA ILE A 339 17.38 -160.36 89.54
C ILE A 339 16.70 -161.33 88.57
N GLN A 340 16.58 -160.96 87.29
CA GLN A 340 16.01 -161.83 86.25
C GLN A 340 16.84 -163.12 86.04
N GLN A 341 18.18 -163.03 86.07
CA GLN A 341 19.05 -164.22 85.98
C GLN A 341 18.87 -165.17 87.18
N ARG A 342 18.74 -164.63 88.40
CA ARG A 342 18.42 -165.42 89.61
C ARG A 342 17.05 -166.10 89.48
N GLU A 343 16.05 -165.40 88.94
CA GLU A 343 14.69 -165.93 88.75
C GLU A 343 14.65 -167.08 87.73
N ILE A 344 15.39 -166.97 86.62
CA ILE A 344 15.51 -168.03 85.60
C ILE A 344 16.12 -169.31 86.20
N ALA A 345 17.22 -169.18 86.95
CA ALA A 345 17.86 -170.32 87.61
C ALA A 345 16.94 -171.05 88.60
N LEU A 346 16.12 -170.30 89.36
CA LEU A 346 15.12 -170.86 90.25
C LEU A 346 13.98 -171.56 89.49
N LYS A 347 13.52 -171.00 88.36
CA LYS A 347 12.51 -171.63 87.49
C LYS A 347 12.99 -172.97 86.92
N GLU A 348 14.25 -173.06 86.47
CA GLU A 348 14.83 -174.33 86.01
C GLU A 348 14.85 -175.41 87.09
N GLN A 349 15.29 -175.08 88.31
CA GLN A 349 15.30 -176.03 89.43
C GLN A 349 13.88 -176.51 89.75
N ASN A 350 12.90 -175.62 89.70
CA ASN A 350 11.49 -175.94 89.95
C ASN A 350 10.93 -176.91 88.88
N TYR A 351 11.28 -176.73 87.61
CA TYR A 351 10.93 -177.69 86.53
C TYR A 351 11.56 -179.08 86.75
N ARG A 352 12.82 -179.15 87.21
CA ARG A 352 13.51 -180.43 87.51
C ARG A 352 12.94 -181.16 88.74
N LEU A 353 12.32 -180.44 89.68
CA LEU A 353 11.59 -181.03 90.80
C LEU A 353 10.19 -181.49 90.35
N ASN A 354 9.46 -180.67 89.61
CA ASN A 354 8.13 -181.01 89.09
C ASN A 354 8.14 -182.27 88.20
N SER A 355 9.17 -182.47 87.38
CA SER A 355 9.28 -183.67 86.53
C SER A 355 9.48 -184.96 87.34
N ARG A 356 10.19 -184.89 88.48
CA ARG A 356 10.37 -186.01 89.42
C ARG A 356 9.11 -186.32 90.23
N VAL A 357 8.34 -185.30 90.62
CA VAL A 357 7.02 -185.50 91.25
C VAL A 357 6.09 -186.22 90.27
N ARG A 358 5.99 -185.74 89.02
CA ARG A 358 5.12 -186.30 87.98
C ARG A 358 5.48 -187.71 87.51
N THR A 359 6.69 -188.22 87.73
CA THR A 359 7.02 -189.63 87.49
C THR A 359 6.61 -190.52 88.64
N VAL A 360 6.71 -190.06 89.90
CA VAL A 360 6.16 -190.78 91.06
C VAL A 360 4.63 -190.82 91.02
N GLU A 361 3.98 -189.70 90.64
CA GLU A 361 2.52 -189.64 90.51
C GLU A 361 1.95 -190.63 89.47
N ARG A 362 2.73 -190.99 88.44
CA ARG A 362 2.31 -191.97 87.41
C ARG A 362 2.45 -193.43 87.84
N SER A 363 3.36 -193.77 88.76
CA SER A 363 3.47 -195.14 89.27
C SER A 363 2.40 -195.47 90.33
N LEU A 364 1.81 -194.45 90.97
CA LEU A 364 0.71 -194.62 91.93
C LEU A 364 -0.54 -195.32 91.35
N PRO A 365 -1.10 -194.97 90.17
CA PRO A 365 -2.23 -195.71 89.58
C PRO A 365 -1.87 -197.14 89.18
N GLU A 366 -0.63 -197.41 88.76
CA GLU A 366 -0.17 -198.74 88.36
C GLU A 366 -0.11 -199.68 89.58
N LEU A 367 0.55 -199.26 90.66
CA LEU A 367 0.58 -200.00 91.93
C LEU A 367 -0.82 -200.13 92.56
N ARG A 368 -1.71 -199.14 92.39
CA ARG A 368 -3.11 -199.25 92.81
C ARG A 368 -3.90 -200.26 91.97
N ALA A 369 -3.62 -200.36 90.67
CA ALA A 369 -4.24 -201.36 89.80
C ALA A 369 -3.77 -202.78 90.15
N GLU A 370 -2.49 -202.97 90.48
CA GLU A 370 -1.98 -204.25 91.00
C GLU A 370 -2.62 -204.61 92.35
N LEU A 371 -2.69 -203.67 93.29
CA LEU A 371 -3.34 -203.87 94.59
C LEU A 371 -4.84 -204.22 94.41
N HIS A 372 -5.53 -203.57 93.48
CA HIS A 372 -6.91 -203.85 93.16
C HIS A 372 -7.08 -205.21 92.46
N GLN A 373 -6.17 -205.59 91.56
CA GLN A 373 -6.19 -206.89 90.88
C GLN A 373 -5.92 -208.06 91.85
N GLN A 374 -4.99 -207.88 92.80
CA GLN A 374 -4.79 -208.85 93.89
C GLN A 374 -6.02 -208.89 94.82
N GLY A 375 -6.60 -207.73 95.13
CA GLY A 375 -7.88 -207.62 95.84
C GLY A 375 -9.00 -208.42 95.17
N CYS A 376 -9.16 -208.28 93.85
CA CYS A 376 -10.13 -209.05 93.05
C CYS A 376 -9.83 -210.56 93.09
N LYS A 377 -8.58 -210.99 92.96
CA LYS A 377 -8.20 -212.42 93.07
C LYS A 377 -8.50 -212.98 94.46
N THR A 378 -8.22 -212.24 95.54
CA THR A 378 -8.62 -212.65 96.90
C THR A 378 -10.14 -212.63 97.08
N LEU A 379 -10.86 -211.69 96.45
CA LEU A 379 -12.33 -211.65 96.49
C LEU A 379 -12.96 -212.78 95.67
N GLU A 380 -12.31 -213.25 94.60
CA GLU A 380 -12.71 -214.41 93.81
C GLU A 380 -12.43 -215.72 94.55
N GLU A 381 -11.25 -215.88 95.16
CA GLU A 381 -10.97 -217.01 96.06
C GLU A 381 -11.90 -217.00 97.29
N GLN A 382 -12.19 -215.83 97.85
CA GLN A 382 -13.16 -215.69 98.94
C GLN A 382 -14.58 -216.01 98.46
N LYS A 383 -15.01 -215.58 97.26
CA LYS A 383 -16.26 -216.02 96.64
C LYS A 383 -16.28 -217.50 96.28
N ARG A 384 -15.12 -218.12 96.01
CA ARG A 384 -14.98 -219.56 95.71
C ARG A 384 -15.07 -220.40 96.97
N ARG A 385 -14.44 -219.95 98.07
CA ARG A 385 -14.65 -220.46 99.42
C ARG A 385 -16.10 -220.25 99.85
N GLU A 386 -16.66 -219.06 99.73
CA GLU A 386 -18.08 -218.77 99.99
C GLU A 386 -19.02 -219.55 99.06
N ALA A 387 -18.62 -219.96 97.86
CA ALA A 387 -19.42 -220.84 96.99
C ALA A 387 -19.34 -222.31 97.42
N GLN A 388 -18.21 -222.77 97.97
CA GLN A 388 -18.11 -224.06 98.65
C GLN A 388 -18.91 -224.04 99.96
N ASP A 389 -18.74 -223.00 100.77
CA ASP A 389 -19.50 -222.72 101.99
C ASP A 389 -20.98 -222.49 101.73
N ALA A 390 -21.38 -221.97 100.56
CA ALA A 390 -22.76 -221.83 100.10
C ALA A 390 -23.23 -223.00 99.24
N LEU A 391 -22.41 -224.02 99.03
CA LEU A 391 -22.86 -225.35 98.64
C LEU A 391 -23.11 -226.19 99.89
N VAL A 392 -22.19 -226.18 100.86
CA VAL A 392 -22.41 -226.69 102.24
C VAL A 392 -23.65 -226.03 102.85
N ARG A 393 -23.76 -224.69 102.82
CA ARG A 393 -24.95 -223.95 103.26
C ARG A 393 -26.13 -224.03 102.28
N ARG A 394 -26.01 -224.55 101.05
CA ARG A 394 -27.20 -224.89 100.23
C ARG A 394 -27.72 -226.29 100.51
N LEU A 395 -26.84 -227.24 100.82
CA LEU A 395 -27.17 -228.54 101.39
C LEU A 395 -27.82 -228.37 102.79
N GLN A 396 -27.51 -227.28 103.50
CA GLN A 396 -28.19 -226.86 104.73
C GLN A 396 -29.36 -225.83 104.53
N LYS A 397 -29.63 -225.24 103.33
CA LYS A 397 -30.57 -224.06 103.24
C LYS A 397 -31.33 -223.59 101.94
N ARG A 398 -30.94 -223.83 100.67
CA ARG A 398 -31.67 -223.45 99.37
C ARG A 398 -32.69 -222.13 99.25
N VAL A 399 -32.34 -220.75 98.72
CA VAL A 399 -32.96 -219.15 98.50
C VAL A 399 -32.59 -217.77 97.40
N LEU A 400 -32.77 -216.28 97.48
CA LEU A 400 -33.07 -214.91 96.45
C LEU A 400 -32.62 -213.15 96.39
N LEU A 401 -32.92 -212.01 95.43
CA LEU A 401 -33.00 -210.28 95.35
C LEU A 401 -32.58 -208.97 94.16
N LEU A 402 -32.98 -207.52 93.97
CA LEU A 402 -32.59 -206.20 92.90
C LEU A 402 -33.13 -204.48 92.64
N THR A 403 -32.54 -203.30 91.89
CA THR A 403 -32.99 -201.87 91.00
C THR A 403 -32.85 -200.06 91.05
N LYS A 404 -32.65 -198.98 90.00
CA LYS A 404 -33.11 -197.33 89.64
C LYS A 404 -32.33 -195.84 88.99
N ASP A 405 -32.85 -194.59 88.29
CA ASP A 405 -32.22 -193.20 87.47
C ASP A 405 -32.87 -191.58 86.94
N GLU A 406 -32.28 -190.29 86.37
CA GLU A 406 -32.67 -188.91 85.36
C GLU A 406 -32.38 -187.11 85.26
N GLN A 407 -32.42 -186.09 84.13
CA GLN A 407 -32.68 -184.39 83.74
C GLN A 407 -31.92 -182.96 82.90
N ARG A 408 -32.41 -181.60 82.37
CA ARG A 408 -31.89 -180.26 81.36
C ARG A 408 -32.40 -178.53 81.07
N ALA A 409 -31.91 -177.39 80.19
CA ALA A 409 -32.43 -175.81 79.66
C ALA A 409 -31.69 -174.32 78.88
N SER A 410 -32.20 -173.04 78.20
CA SER A 410 -31.60 -171.53 77.51
C SER A 410 -32.38 -170.14 76.65
N THR A 411 -32.20 -168.77 75.97
CA THR A 411 -31.37 -167.28 75.58
C THR A 411 -31.54 -165.68 74.66
N PHE A 412 -31.85 -164.48 73.75
CA PHE A 412 -31.37 -162.82 73.43
C PHE A 412 -31.73 -161.51 72.17
N ASP A 413 -31.42 -160.01 72.03
CA ASP A 413 -31.16 -158.69 70.88
C ASP A 413 -31.79 -157.03 70.36
N GLY A 414 -31.24 -155.83 69.56
CA GLY A 414 -31.76 -154.33 68.80
C GLY A 414 -31.10 -152.70 68.23
N HIS A 415 -31.55 -151.58 67.28
CA HIS A 415 -31.03 -149.98 66.72
C HIS A 415 -31.71 -148.70 65.57
N ILE A 416 -31.54 -147.32 64.88
CA ILE A 416 -31.07 -145.63 64.68
C ILE A 416 -31.25 -144.37 63.32
N PHE A 417 -31.30 -142.83 63.15
CA PHE A 417 -31.11 -141.57 61.90
C PHE A 417 -31.43 -139.75 61.69
N MET A 418 -31.13 -138.64 60.64
CA MET A 418 -31.42 -136.91 60.35
C MET A 418 -30.98 -135.62 59.07
N PHE A 419 -31.50 -134.23 58.61
CA PHE A 419 -30.98 -132.77 57.71
C PHE A 419 -31.73 -131.20 57.03
N GLN A 420 -31.23 -129.92 56.32
CA GLN A 420 -31.80 -128.35 55.66
C GLN A 420 -31.10 -127.06 54.53
N GLU A 421 -31.21 -125.63 53.89
CA GLU A 421 -31.85 -124.02 53.53
C GLU A 421 -31.46 -122.66 52.30
N ARG A 422 -31.94 -121.21 51.96
CA ARG A 422 -31.75 -119.90 50.75
C ARG A 422 -31.86 -118.05 50.56
N ASP A 423 -31.89 -117.05 49.38
CA ASP A 423 -31.63 -115.34 48.92
C ASP A 423 -32.28 -114.02 47.74
N GLY A 424 -31.92 -112.57 47.33
CA GLY A 424 -32.47 -111.22 46.27
C GLY A 424 -31.97 -109.48 45.75
N MET A 425 -32.48 -108.33 44.81
CA MET A 425 -31.99 -106.74 44.16
C MET A 425 -32.74 -105.29 43.22
N ARG A 426 -32.31 -103.87 42.67
CA ARG A 426 -32.95 -102.45 41.78
C ARG A 426 -32.40 -100.76 41.17
N ALA A 427 -32.95 -99.73 40.12
CA ALA A 427 -33.08 -98.09 39.46
C ALA A 427 -32.28 -96.87 38.48
N ILE A 428 -32.91 -96.08 37.46
CA ILE A 428 -32.42 -95.34 36.13
C ILE A 428 -33.18 -94.08 35.36
N LEU A 429 -32.55 -93.34 34.35
CA LEU A 429 -33.01 -92.43 33.18
C LEU A 429 -33.68 -90.99 33.28
N GLU A 430 -33.00 -89.88 32.85
CA GLU A 430 -33.48 -88.80 31.91
C GLU A 430 -32.45 -87.65 31.62
N SER A 431 -32.40 -87.19 30.35
CA SER A 431 -31.55 -86.15 29.69
C SER A 431 -30.28 -86.62 28.95
N TYR A 432 -30.33 -86.52 27.61
CA TYR A 432 -29.22 -86.69 26.66
C TYR A 432 -28.67 -85.31 26.21
N ASP A 433 -27.65 -85.33 25.34
CA ASP A 433 -27.10 -84.22 24.53
C ASP A 433 -25.92 -83.41 25.09
N SER A 434 -24.70 -83.98 25.00
CA SER A 434 -23.54 -83.31 24.37
C SER A 434 -22.40 -84.30 24.10
N GLU A 435 -21.72 -84.13 22.96
CA GLU A 435 -20.95 -85.21 22.33
C GLU A 435 -19.52 -85.42 22.85
N LEU A 436 -19.10 -86.67 22.75
CA LEU A 436 -17.76 -87.22 22.90
C LEU A 436 -16.65 -86.34 22.27
N ALA A 437 -15.59 -86.10 23.04
CA ALA A 437 -14.31 -85.61 22.53
C ALA A 437 -13.19 -86.62 22.82
N SER A 438 -12.74 -87.34 21.79
CA SER A 438 -11.52 -88.16 21.83
C SER A 438 -10.57 -87.71 20.72
N THR A 439 -9.48 -87.06 21.08
CA THR A 439 -8.47 -86.55 20.15
C THR A 439 -7.55 -87.65 19.64
N GLU A 440 -7.47 -87.87 18.32
CA GLU A 440 -6.20 -88.26 17.69
C GLU A 440 -6.11 -87.95 16.18
N TYR A 441 -5.21 -87.02 15.86
CA TYR A 441 -4.31 -86.94 14.68
C TYR A 441 -4.80 -86.96 13.21
N SER A 442 -4.25 -86.00 12.42
CA SER A 442 -4.09 -86.02 10.94
C SER A 442 -5.37 -86.09 10.07
N PRO A 443 -5.66 -85.07 9.22
CA PRO A 443 -5.07 -85.13 7.87
C PRO A 443 -4.73 -83.81 7.12
N GLN A 444 -5.30 -82.65 7.46
CA GLN A 444 -5.48 -81.57 6.46
C GLN A 444 -4.57 -80.33 6.55
N LEU A 445 -3.76 -80.17 7.61
CA LEU A 445 -3.03 -78.91 7.85
C LEU A 445 -1.96 -78.61 6.78
N SER A 446 -1.09 -79.59 6.47
CA SER A 446 0.03 -79.44 5.52
C SER A 446 -0.40 -79.29 4.05
N LYS A 447 -1.69 -79.55 3.74
CA LYS A 447 -2.26 -79.33 2.42
C LYS A 447 -2.86 -77.92 2.31
N ARG A 448 -3.62 -77.48 3.34
CA ARG A 448 -4.12 -76.09 3.44
C ARG A 448 -3.02 -75.05 3.52
N LEU A 449 -1.89 -75.33 4.16
CA LEU A 449 -0.75 -74.40 4.20
C LEU A 449 -0.23 -74.09 2.78
N ARG A 450 -0.01 -75.13 1.97
CA ARG A 450 0.49 -75.02 0.59
C ARG A 450 -0.54 -74.41 -0.36
N GLU A 451 -1.82 -74.76 -0.19
CA GLU A 451 -2.93 -74.15 -0.94
C GLU A 451 -3.10 -72.65 -0.59
N ALA A 452 -2.81 -72.23 0.64
CA ALA A 452 -2.78 -70.83 1.05
C ALA A 452 -1.56 -70.06 0.51
N GLU A 453 -0.37 -70.68 0.52
CA GLU A 453 0.86 -70.12 -0.06
C GLU A 453 0.69 -69.83 -1.56
N GLU A 454 0.10 -70.74 -2.34
CA GLU A 454 -0.18 -70.48 -3.75
C GLU A 454 -1.23 -69.38 -3.98
N VAL A 455 -2.23 -69.26 -3.12
CA VAL A 455 -3.26 -68.18 -3.21
C VAL A 455 -2.65 -66.82 -2.85
N LEU A 456 -1.73 -66.77 -1.89
CA LEU A 456 -0.92 -65.58 -1.61
C LEU A 456 -0.03 -65.20 -2.81
N GLN A 457 0.69 -66.16 -3.39
CA GLN A 457 1.53 -65.92 -4.57
C GLN A 457 0.71 -65.37 -5.74
N ARG A 458 -0.49 -65.92 -5.98
CA ARG A 458 -1.40 -65.46 -7.05
C ARG A 458 -1.98 -64.07 -6.79
N THR A 459 -2.38 -63.74 -5.55
CA THR A 459 -2.86 -62.40 -5.21
C THR A 459 -1.74 -61.35 -5.19
N GLN A 460 -0.52 -61.72 -4.82
CA GLN A 460 0.65 -60.85 -4.89
C GLN A 460 1.02 -60.50 -6.33
N ASN A 461 1.02 -61.49 -7.25
CA ASN A 461 1.20 -61.25 -8.68
C ASN A 461 0.09 -60.35 -9.25
N HIS A 462 -1.18 -60.63 -8.93
CA HIS A 462 -2.31 -59.82 -9.41
C HIS A 462 -2.26 -58.37 -8.91
N ASN A 463 -1.82 -58.13 -7.67
CA ASN A 463 -1.56 -56.77 -7.18
C ASN A 463 -0.44 -56.08 -7.97
N THR A 464 0.64 -56.78 -8.35
CA THR A 464 1.68 -56.17 -9.21
C THR A 464 1.20 -55.86 -10.63
N GLU A 465 0.26 -56.63 -11.19
CA GLU A 465 -0.38 -56.33 -12.47
C GLU A 465 -1.34 -55.14 -12.37
N MET A 466 -2.11 -55.05 -11.28
CA MET A 466 -2.98 -53.89 -10.99
C MET A 466 -2.17 -52.62 -10.75
N GLU A 467 -1.07 -52.68 -10.00
CA GLU A 467 -0.15 -51.56 -9.84
C GLU A 467 0.53 -51.17 -11.15
N ALA A 468 0.93 -52.12 -11.99
CA ALA A 468 1.47 -51.82 -13.32
C ALA A 468 0.42 -51.14 -14.22
N SER A 469 -0.83 -51.61 -14.16
CA SER A 469 -1.96 -51.03 -14.91
C SER A 469 -2.28 -49.61 -14.45
N ILE A 470 -2.30 -49.36 -13.14
CA ILE A 470 -2.50 -48.02 -12.57
C ILE A 470 -1.34 -47.09 -12.94
N ARG A 471 -0.08 -47.56 -12.86
CA ARG A 471 1.10 -46.77 -13.28
C ARG A 471 1.08 -46.44 -14.77
N ALA A 472 0.59 -47.35 -15.63
CA ALA A 472 0.40 -47.08 -17.05
C ALA A 472 -0.72 -46.04 -17.31
N PHE A 473 -1.81 -46.10 -16.53
CA PHE A 473 -2.92 -45.14 -16.62
C PHE A 473 -2.56 -43.75 -16.08
N THR A 474 -1.67 -43.65 -15.08
CA THR A 474 -1.17 -42.35 -14.59
C THR A 474 -0.07 -41.75 -15.47
N CYS A 475 0.87 -42.56 -15.99
CA CYS A 475 1.90 -42.07 -16.92
C CYS A 475 1.34 -41.62 -18.28
N SER A 476 0.10 -41.96 -18.62
CA SER A 476 -0.60 -41.46 -19.81
C SER A 476 -1.49 -40.23 -19.54
N ALA A 477 -1.59 -39.76 -18.29
CA ALA A 477 -2.33 -38.56 -17.91
C ALA A 477 -1.43 -37.34 -17.63
N ASP A 478 -0.19 -37.55 -17.14
CA ASP A 478 0.72 -36.49 -16.67
C ASP A 478 1.83 -36.09 -17.68
N GLN A 479 1.67 -36.37 -18.99
CA GLN A 479 2.62 -35.92 -20.03
C GLN A 479 1.91 -35.27 -21.23
N SER A 480 2.07 -33.93 -21.37
CA SER A 480 1.55 -33.05 -22.43
C SER A 480 0.00 -33.00 -22.55
N THR A 481 -0.69 -31.86 -22.49
CA THR A 481 -0.26 -30.45 -22.48
C THR A 481 0.66 -30.04 -23.65
N GLY A 482 0.19 -30.26 -24.88
CA GLY A 482 0.78 -29.67 -26.09
C GLY A 482 0.16 -30.21 -27.40
N GLY A 483 -0.38 -29.33 -28.25
CA GLY A 483 -1.12 -29.68 -29.47
C GLY A 483 -2.64 -29.71 -29.22
N ASP A 484 -3.55 -28.90 -29.79
CA ASP A 484 -3.61 -28.03 -30.98
C ASP A 484 -4.34 -28.64 -32.20
N TRP A 485 -5.29 -27.87 -32.75
CA TRP A 485 -6.23 -28.11 -33.88
C TRP A 485 -6.86 -29.50 -34.17
N GLY A 486 -8.20 -29.55 -34.07
CA GLY A 486 -9.02 -30.09 -35.17
C GLY A 486 -10.19 -31.03 -34.84
N ALA A 487 -11.34 -30.79 -35.49
CA ALA A 487 -12.50 -31.69 -35.64
C ALA A 487 -13.47 -31.91 -34.44
N GLN A 488 -14.09 -30.83 -33.94
CA GLN A 488 -15.31 -30.89 -33.11
C GLN A 488 -16.52 -30.42 -33.93
N ASN A 489 -17.30 -31.34 -34.53
CA ASN A 489 -18.60 -31.04 -35.13
C ASN A 489 -19.45 -32.33 -35.29
N THR A 490 -20.76 -32.21 -35.57
CA THR A 490 -21.72 -33.33 -35.77
C THR A 490 -22.08 -34.19 -34.54
N THR A 491 -22.43 -33.57 -33.40
CA THR A 491 -23.12 -34.31 -32.31
C THR A 491 -24.08 -33.46 -31.46
N THR A 492 -24.36 -32.21 -31.84
CA THR A 492 -25.13 -31.24 -31.04
C THR A 492 -26.57 -31.04 -31.50
N ASP A 493 -26.91 -31.47 -32.72
CA ASP A 493 -28.15 -31.03 -33.39
C ASP A 493 -29.38 -31.87 -33.00
N ALA A 494 -29.17 -33.04 -32.38
CA ALA A 494 -30.24 -33.92 -31.91
C ALA A 494 -30.93 -33.43 -30.62
N ALA A 495 -30.32 -32.49 -29.88
CA ALA A 495 -30.87 -31.98 -28.61
C ALA A 495 -31.78 -30.75 -28.79
N ALA A 496 -31.61 -29.98 -29.88
CA ALA A 496 -32.33 -28.72 -30.08
C ALA A 496 -33.83 -28.93 -30.37
N GLY A 497 -34.17 -29.85 -31.28
CA GLY A 497 -35.54 -30.07 -31.75
C GLY A 497 -36.53 -30.58 -30.70
N MET A 498 -36.05 -31.07 -29.54
CA MET A 498 -36.93 -31.49 -28.44
C MET A 498 -37.44 -30.29 -27.62
N VAL A 499 -36.65 -29.21 -27.53
CA VAL A 499 -36.96 -28.00 -26.75
C VAL A 499 -37.94 -27.08 -27.49
N GLU A 500 -37.88 -27.03 -28.83
CA GLU A 500 -38.79 -26.22 -29.64
C GLU A 500 -40.26 -26.69 -29.53
N LEU A 501 -40.49 -28.00 -29.49
CA LEU A 501 -41.82 -28.60 -29.30
C LEU A 501 -42.44 -28.28 -27.93
N GLU A 502 -41.63 -28.23 -26.87
CA GLU A 502 -42.11 -27.83 -25.54
C GLU A 502 -42.51 -26.35 -25.52
N LEU A 503 -41.73 -25.47 -26.15
CA LEU A 503 -42.02 -24.03 -26.29
C LEU A 503 -43.32 -23.75 -27.04
N GLU A 504 -43.64 -24.51 -28.10
CA GLU A 504 -44.91 -24.37 -28.82
C GLU A 504 -46.12 -24.84 -28.01
N SER A 505 -45.95 -25.82 -27.12
CA SER A 505 -47.02 -26.27 -26.22
C SER A 505 -47.38 -25.20 -25.18
N LEU A 506 -46.37 -24.55 -24.59
CA LEU A 506 -46.52 -23.52 -23.56
C LEU A 506 -47.19 -22.25 -24.12
N LYS A 507 -46.81 -21.82 -25.33
CA LYS A 507 -47.48 -20.68 -26.02
C LYS A 507 -48.99 -20.87 -26.19
N LYS A 508 -49.45 -22.11 -26.44
CA LYS A 508 -50.88 -22.42 -26.61
C LYS A 508 -51.65 -22.40 -25.29
N GLN A 509 -51.02 -22.76 -24.16
CA GLN A 509 -51.65 -22.65 -22.84
C GLN A 509 -51.75 -21.19 -22.35
N GLN A 510 -50.75 -20.36 -22.68
CA GLN A 510 -50.69 -18.97 -22.21
C GLN A 510 -51.76 -18.05 -22.84
N ALA A 511 -52.28 -18.39 -24.02
CA ALA A 511 -53.36 -17.63 -24.68
C ALA A 511 -54.73 -17.77 -24.01
N ALA A 512 -54.97 -18.83 -23.22
CA ALA A 512 -56.28 -19.15 -22.65
C ALA A 512 -56.55 -18.53 -21.26
N THR A 513 -55.60 -17.76 -20.70
CA THR A 513 -55.65 -17.26 -19.31
C THR A 513 -55.57 -15.73 -19.17
N ALA A 514 -55.66 -15.01 -20.30
CA ALA A 514 -55.47 -13.56 -20.36
C ALA A 514 -56.62 -12.73 -19.74
N ASP A 515 -57.88 -13.15 -19.90
CA ASP A 515 -59.03 -12.29 -19.55
C ASP A 515 -59.30 -12.20 -18.04
N GLY A 516 -58.94 -13.23 -17.27
CA GLY A 516 -59.16 -13.27 -15.81
C GLY A 516 -58.06 -12.59 -14.97
N SER A 517 -56.87 -12.39 -15.53
CA SER A 517 -55.67 -11.93 -14.81
C SER A 517 -55.31 -10.46 -15.09
N SER A 518 -56.13 -9.76 -15.89
CA SER A 518 -55.71 -8.55 -16.60
C SER A 518 -55.63 -7.25 -15.77
N LEU A 519 -55.79 -7.26 -14.44
CA LEU A 519 -55.59 -6.07 -13.59
C LEU A 519 -54.25 -6.11 -12.88
N ALA A 520 -53.98 -7.12 -12.06
CA ALA A 520 -52.67 -7.30 -11.41
C ALA A 520 -51.52 -7.34 -12.44
N THR A 521 -51.70 -8.05 -13.56
CA THR A 521 -50.71 -8.07 -14.65
C THR A 521 -50.56 -6.72 -15.37
N LYS A 522 -51.57 -5.85 -15.38
CA LYS A 522 -51.45 -4.47 -15.90
C LYS A 522 -50.71 -3.57 -14.91
N GLU A 523 -50.91 -3.74 -13.61
CA GLU A 523 -50.16 -3.02 -12.58
C GLU A 523 -48.69 -3.45 -12.57
N GLU A 524 -48.40 -4.75 -12.63
CA GLU A 524 -47.05 -5.30 -12.82
C GLU A 524 -46.41 -4.81 -14.13
N MET A 525 -47.14 -4.84 -15.26
CA MET A 525 -46.66 -4.25 -16.52
C MET A 525 -46.45 -2.74 -16.42
N SER A 526 -47.22 -2.00 -15.61
CA SER A 526 -47.03 -0.57 -15.39
C SER A 526 -45.78 -0.30 -14.56
N ILE A 527 -45.53 -1.08 -13.51
CA ILE A 527 -44.32 -1.03 -12.69
C ILE A 527 -43.09 -1.40 -13.53
N LEU A 528 -43.17 -2.43 -14.38
CA LEU A 528 -42.09 -2.80 -15.29
C LEU A 528 -41.86 -1.76 -16.39
N ARG A 529 -42.91 -1.10 -16.91
CA ARG A 529 -42.78 0.03 -17.86
C ARG A 529 -42.11 1.23 -17.22
N GLN A 530 -42.56 1.65 -16.04
CA GLN A 530 -41.88 2.68 -15.26
C GLN A 530 -40.43 2.29 -15.01
N LYS A 531 -40.16 1.02 -14.66
CA LYS A 531 -38.79 0.59 -14.40
C LYS A 531 -37.91 0.54 -15.65
N ILE A 532 -38.49 0.31 -16.83
CA ILE A 532 -37.79 0.46 -18.11
C ILE A 532 -37.47 1.93 -18.36
N GLU A 533 -38.42 2.85 -18.16
CA GLU A 533 -38.20 4.31 -18.32
C GLU A 533 -37.15 4.86 -17.33
N ASP A 534 -37.19 4.43 -16.07
CA ASP A 534 -36.15 4.72 -15.05
C ASP A 534 -34.76 4.22 -15.48
N LEU A 535 -34.69 3.05 -16.14
CA LEU A 535 -33.45 2.46 -16.61
C LEU A 535 -32.96 3.10 -17.91
N GLU A 536 -33.86 3.50 -18.81
CA GLU A 536 -33.53 4.22 -20.04
C GLU A 536 -33.02 5.64 -19.74
N THR A 537 -33.64 6.34 -18.80
CA THR A 537 -33.18 7.66 -18.34
C THR A 537 -31.83 7.59 -17.60
N GLU A 538 -31.61 6.62 -16.72
CA GLU A 538 -30.28 6.43 -16.10
C GLU A 538 -29.25 5.94 -17.14
N ARG A 539 -29.64 5.17 -18.17
CA ARG A 539 -28.75 4.80 -19.28
C ARG A 539 -28.33 6.02 -20.10
N GLN A 540 -29.26 6.91 -20.45
CA GLN A 540 -28.96 8.18 -21.14
C GLN A 540 -28.02 9.05 -20.29
N ARG A 541 -28.29 9.18 -18.99
CA ARG A 541 -27.45 9.91 -18.04
C ARG A 541 -26.03 9.32 -17.93
N LEU A 542 -25.89 8.00 -17.97
CA LEU A 542 -24.59 7.31 -17.98
C LEU A 542 -23.87 7.48 -19.33
N GLU A 543 -24.61 7.53 -20.45
CA GLU A 543 -24.06 7.87 -21.77
C GLU A 543 -23.55 9.33 -21.83
N GLU A 544 -24.28 10.30 -21.27
CA GLU A 544 -23.83 11.69 -21.15
C GLU A 544 -22.57 11.83 -20.28
N GLN A 545 -22.54 11.12 -19.13
CA GLN A 545 -21.36 11.08 -18.26
C GLN A 545 -20.17 10.42 -18.96
N LYS A 546 -20.39 9.31 -19.66
CA LYS A 546 -19.37 8.63 -20.47
C LYS A 546 -18.81 9.56 -21.55
N ASN A 547 -19.66 10.18 -22.36
CA ASN A 547 -19.26 11.14 -23.41
C ASN A 547 -18.47 12.32 -22.81
N THR A 548 -18.85 12.79 -21.63
CA THR A 548 -18.15 13.85 -20.89
C THR A 548 -16.77 13.39 -20.40
N LEU A 549 -16.63 12.15 -19.94
CA LEU A 549 -15.36 11.56 -19.53
C LEU A 549 -14.44 11.26 -20.73
N GLU A 550 -15.00 10.77 -21.84
CA GLU A 550 -14.27 10.54 -23.10
C GLU A 550 -13.73 11.85 -23.67
N MET A 551 -14.54 12.91 -23.78
CA MET A 551 -14.06 14.26 -24.16
C MET A 551 -12.97 14.80 -23.22
N ARG A 552 -13.03 14.50 -21.91
CA ARG A 552 -11.99 14.91 -20.95
C ARG A 552 -10.70 14.11 -21.17
N LEU A 553 -10.81 12.81 -21.45
CA LEU A 553 -9.69 11.91 -21.69
C LEU A 553 -9.00 12.20 -23.03
N GLU A 554 -9.76 12.49 -24.09
CA GLU A 554 -9.22 13.01 -25.36
C GLU A 554 -8.46 14.33 -25.15
N ARG A 555 -9.06 15.31 -24.44
CA ARG A 555 -8.39 16.58 -24.09
C ARG A 555 -7.15 16.40 -23.22
N HIS A 556 -7.01 15.28 -22.51
CA HIS A 556 -5.83 14.92 -21.73
C HIS A 556 -4.76 14.25 -22.63
N ASN A 557 -5.15 13.32 -23.49
CA ASN A 557 -4.29 12.65 -24.45
C ASN A 557 -3.69 13.65 -25.46
N LEU A 558 -4.48 14.61 -25.95
CA LEU A 558 -4.03 15.72 -26.81
C LEU A 558 -3.02 16.66 -26.11
N LYS A 559 -2.91 16.60 -24.78
CA LYS A 559 -1.89 17.31 -23.98
C LYS A 559 -0.69 16.42 -23.61
N GLY A 560 -0.57 15.24 -24.20
CA GLY A 560 0.49 14.27 -23.91
C GLY A 560 0.23 13.40 -22.67
N GLY A 561 -1.00 13.40 -22.14
CA GLY A 561 -1.42 12.46 -21.10
C GLY A 561 -1.43 11.01 -21.61
N TYR A 562 -1.06 10.06 -20.75
CA TYR A 562 -0.98 8.64 -21.08
C TYR A 562 -1.43 7.76 -19.89
N ASP A 563 -1.88 6.55 -20.20
CA ASP A 563 -2.24 5.54 -19.20
C ASP A 563 -0.97 4.80 -18.72
N PRO A 564 -0.56 4.94 -17.45
CA PRO A 564 0.67 4.31 -16.94
C PRO A 564 0.58 2.78 -16.85
N THR A 565 -0.61 2.18 -16.94
CA THR A 565 -0.78 0.72 -16.98
C THR A 565 -0.53 0.14 -18.37
N LYS A 566 -0.73 0.94 -19.43
CA LYS A 566 -0.58 0.53 -20.83
C LYS A 566 0.66 1.12 -21.51
N THR A 567 1.17 2.26 -21.03
CA THR A 567 2.20 3.04 -21.71
C THR A 567 3.26 3.52 -20.73
N ARG A 568 4.49 3.00 -20.86
CA ARG A 568 5.66 3.47 -20.12
C ARG A 568 6.50 4.40 -20.98
N VAL A 569 6.42 5.70 -20.72
CA VAL A 569 7.29 6.70 -21.36
C VAL A 569 8.75 6.47 -20.93
N VAL A 570 9.67 6.52 -21.89
CA VAL A 570 11.11 6.39 -21.69
C VAL A 570 11.86 7.46 -22.49
N HIS A 571 12.98 7.95 -21.95
CA HIS A 571 13.86 8.90 -22.63
C HIS A 571 15.32 8.64 -22.23
N PHE A 572 16.28 9.14 -23.01
CA PHE A 572 17.70 9.05 -22.63
C PHE A 572 17.97 9.83 -21.34
N LYS A 573 18.77 9.23 -20.44
CA LYS A 573 19.22 9.88 -19.20
C LYS A 573 20.05 11.13 -19.49
N MET A 574 20.92 11.06 -20.50
CA MET A 574 21.59 12.21 -21.11
C MET A 574 20.80 12.65 -22.34
N ASN A 575 19.86 13.58 -22.15
CA ASN A 575 19.11 14.24 -23.21
C ASN A 575 19.46 15.75 -23.28
N PRO A 576 19.20 16.45 -24.41
CA PRO A 576 19.57 17.86 -24.56
C PRO A 576 19.05 18.76 -23.43
N THR A 577 17.82 18.55 -22.94
CA THR A 577 17.24 19.31 -21.84
C THR A 577 17.97 19.09 -20.51
N SER A 578 18.40 17.85 -20.24
CA SER A 578 19.21 17.54 -19.04
C SER A 578 20.61 18.16 -19.11
N VAL A 579 21.24 18.19 -20.30
CA VAL A 579 22.54 18.85 -20.51
C VAL A 579 22.40 20.36 -20.36
N ALA A 580 21.39 20.98 -20.97
CA ALA A 580 21.12 22.41 -20.82
C ALA A 580 20.77 22.80 -19.38
N LYS A 581 20.08 21.93 -18.63
CA LYS A 581 19.85 22.14 -17.18
C LYS A 581 21.15 22.05 -16.38
N GLN A 582 22.02 21.10 -16.70
CA GLN A 582 23.33 20.96 -16.03
C GLN A 582 24.25 22.16 -16.35
N GLN A 583 24.29 22.62 -17.60
CA GLN A 583 25.04 23.81 -18.00
C GLN A 583 24.55 25.05 -17.27
N ARG A 584 23.23 25.30 -17.24
CA ARG A 584 22.64 26.41 -16.47
C ARG A 584 22.95 26.31 -14.97
N GLN A 585 22.97 25.10 -14.40
CA GLN A 585 23.33 24.90 -13.00
C GLN A 585 24.79 25.31 -12.75
N GLN A 586 25.72 24.89 -13.62
CA GLN A 586 27.14 25.24 -13.56
C GLN A 586 27.38 26.75 -13.80
N GLU A 587 26.62 27.40 -14.69
CA GLU A 587 26.64 28.84 -14.89
C GLU A 587 26.20 29.59 -13.63
N VAL A 588 25.11 29.15 -12.99
CA VAL A 588 24.59 29.74 -11.74
C VAL A 588 25.57 29.52 -10.58
N GLU A 589 26.18 28.35 -10.47
CA GLU A 589 27.21 28.05 -9.47
C GLU A 589 28.46 28.92 -9.67
N GLY A 590 28.97 29.03 -10.90
CA GLY A 590 30.11 29.90 -11.24
C GLY A 590 29.85 31.38 -10.96
N LEU A 591 28.65 31.88 -11.27
CA LEU A 591 28.22 33.24 -10.94
C LEU A 591 28.04 33.45 -9.43
N GLN A 592 27.55 32.45 -8.68
CA GLN A 592 27.48 32.53 -7.21
C GLN A 592 28.87 32.57 -6.58
N GLU A 593 29.82 31.77 -7.06
CA GLU A 593 31.21 31.86 -6.62
C GLU A 593 31.85 33.21 -6.98
N GLU A 594 31.61 33.73 -8.19
CA GLU A 594 32.14 35.04 -8.59
C GLU A 594 31.56 36.16 -7.72
N VAL A 595 30.25 36.15 -7.45
CA VAL A 595 29.61 37.08 -6.52
C VAL A 595 30.14 36.92 -5.09
N ALA A 596 30.47 35.70 -4.66
CA ALA A 596 31.10 35.46 -3.35
C ALA A 596 32.52 36.05 -3.30
N ARG A 597 33.36 35.77 -4.31
CA ARG A 597 34.73 36.33 -4.46
C ARG A 597 34.70 37.86 -4.54
N LEU A 598 33.78 38.45 -5.28
CA LEU A 598 33.60 39.90 -5.38
C LEU A 598 33.11 40.50 -4.05
N ARG A 599 32.22 39.83 -3.31
CA ARG A 599 31.80 40.26 -1.96
C ARG A 599 32.92 40.14 -0.92
N GLU A 600 33.84 39.21 -1.09
CA GLU A 600 35.05 39.08 -0.25
C GLU A 600 36.11 40.13 -0.60
N LEU A 601 36.30 40.44 -1.89
CA LEU A 601 37.15 41.53 -2.34
C LEU A 601 36.61 42.91 -1.89
N VAL A 602 35.29 43.15 -1.99
CA VAL A 602 34.66 44.38 -1.50
C VAL A 602 34.78 44.49 0.03
N ARG A 603 34.59 43.40 0.79
CA ARG A 603 34.82 43.40 2.24
C ARG A 603 36.28 43.71 2.59
N SER A 604 37.25 43.02 2.00
CA SER A 604 38.67 43.30 2.27
C SER A 604 39.12 44.70 1.84
N LEU A 605 38.50 45.31 0.82
CA LEU A 605 38.68 46.73 0.48
C LEU A 605 38.01 47.69 1.48
N GLN A 606 36.89 47.30 2.10
CA GLN A 606 36.22 48.08 3.16
C GLN A 606 36.94 47.95 4.51
N ASP A 607 37.42 46.75 4.86
CA ASP A 607 38.22 46.46 6.05
C ASP A 607 39.60 47.14 5.94
N GLY A 608 40.20 47.15 4.75
CA GLY A 608 41.39 47.96 4.45
C GLY A 608 41.14 49.48 4.39
N GLY A 609 39.89 49.90 4.18
CA GLY A 609 39.47 51.30 4.11
C GLY A 609 39.00 51.90 5.45
N THR A 610 38.70 51.09 6.45
CA THR A 610 38.19 51.55 7.77
C THR A 610 39.29 51.98 8.75
N GLY A 611 40.54 52.10 8.27
CA GLY A 611 41.71 52.53 9.05
C GLY A 611 42.00 54.04 9.05
N ALA A 612 41.21 54.89 8.37
CA ALA A 612 41.47 56.34 8.33
C ALA A 612 40.20 57.22 8.25
N HIS A 613 40.04 58.02 9.32
CA HIS A 613 39.34 59.32 9.44
C HIS A 613 38.40 59.85 8.33
N SER A 614 37.18 60.14 8.77
CA SER A 614 36.43 61.41 8.62
C SER A 614 36.91 62.50 7.63
N HIS A 615 35.93 63.07 6.91
CA HIS A 615 35.92 64.29 6.08
C HIS A 615 36.26 64.16 4.58
N GLN A 616 35.18 64.30 3.79
CA GLN A 616 35.01 65.15 2.60
C GLN A 616 35.98 65.13 1.40
N ASP A 617 35.29 65.05 0.25
CA ASP A 617 35.52 65.77 -1.01
C ASP A 617 36.62 65.36 -2.01
N SER A 618 36.14 65.18 -3.24
CA SER A 618 36.76 65.60 -4.50
C SER A 618 38.15 65.07 -4.91
N SER A 619 38.06 63.96 -5.63
CA SER A 619 38.52 63.86 -7.04
C SER A 619 40.01 63.65 -7.38
N LEU A 620 40.20 62.68 -8.28
CA LEU A 620 41.28 62.53 -9.26
C LEU A 620 42.71 62.13 -8.77
N TYR A 621 43.26 61.17 -9.52
CA TYR A 621 44.63 60.66 -9.52
C TYR A 621 45.24 60.14 -8.21
N ASN A 622 45.25 58.81 -8.08
CA ASN A 622 46.45 58.12 -7.63
C ASN A 622 46.66 56.80 -8.43
N PRO A 623 47.63 56.72 -9.37
CA PRO A 623 47.67 55.68 -10.39
C PRO A 623 48.52 54.45 -10.01
N SER A 624 48.23 53.79 -8.88
CA SER A 624 49.09 52.68 -8.41
C SER A 624 48.41 51.61 -7.55
N LEU A 625 47.58 50.74 -8.15
CA LEU A 625 47.39 49.37 -7.63
C LEU A 625 47.01 48.34 -8.71
N SER A 626 47.80 48.27 -9.78
CA SER A 626 47.71 47.21 -10.77
C SER A 626 48.24 45.88 -10.19
N LEU A 627 47.40 45.16 -9.44
CA LEU A 627 47.67 43.78 -9.04
C LEU A 627 47.66 42.88 -10.28
N SER A 628 48.86 42.66 -10.82
CA SER A 628 49.07 41.98 -12.10
C SER A 628 48.96 40.47 -11.96
N LEU A 629 47.72 39.95 -11.97
CA LEU A 629 47.51 38.67 -12.65
C LEU A 629 47.82 38.89 -14.14
N PRO A 630 48.62 38.03 -14.80
CA PRO A 630 48.78 38.10 -16.25
C PRO A 630 47.41 37.89 -16.88
N PRO A 631 46.96 38.77 -17.80
CA PRO A 631 45.69 38.55 -18.49
C PRO A 631 45.72 37.19 -19.18
N SER A 632 44.61 36.45 -19.13
CA SER A 632 44.49 35.19 -19.89
C SER A 632 44.83 35.48 -21.35
N LYS A 633 45.43 34.50 -22.04
CA LYS A 633 45.91 34.69 -23.43
C LYS A 633 44.82 35.28 -24.33
N GLU A 634 43.58 34.82 -24.14
CA GLU A 634 42.37 35.31 -24.78
C GLU A 634 42.08 36.79 -24.47
N VAL A 635 42.13 37.24 -23.21
CA VAL A 635 41.97 38.67 -22.86
C VAL A 635 43.11 39.51 -23.43
N LEU A 636 44.33 38.98 -23.49
CA LEU A 636 45.48 39.65 -24.09
C LEU A 636 45.34 39.80 -25.62
N ASP A 637 44.85 38.76 -26.30
CA ASP A 637 44.65 38.77 -27.74
C ASP A 637 43.37 39.55 -28.15
N LEU A 638 42.31 39.54 -27.33
CA LEU A 638 41.15 40.42 -27.47
C LEU A 638 41.50 41.90 -27.26
N ARG A 639 42.37 42.23 -26.29
CA ARG A 639 42.90 43.60 -26.12
C ARG A 639 43.68 44.05 -27.34
N LYS A 640 44.61 43.23 -27.87
CA LYS A 640 45.29 43.51 -29.14
C LYS A 640 44.32 43.68 -30.30
N GLN A 641 43.25 42.88 -30.37
CA GLN A 641 42.24 43.00 -31.43
C GLN A 641 41.43 44.30 -31.30
N MET A 642 41.10 44.72 -30.07
CA MET A 642 40.47 46.01 -29.76
C MET A 642 41.41 47.17 -30.15
N GLU A 643 42.65 47.17 -29.67
CA GLU A 643 43.69 48.14 -30.01
C GLU A 643 43.94 48.22 -31.52
N CYS A 644 43.98 47.09 -32.24
CA CYS A 644 44.11 47.06 -33.70
C CYS A 644 42.86 47.60 -34.41
N SER A 645 41.67 47.38 -33.87
CA SER A 645 40.42 47.93 -34.40
C SER A 645 40.32 49.45 -34.17
N GLU A 646 40.68 49.92 -32.98
CA GLU A 646 40.77 51.33 -32.63
C GLU A 646 41.83 52.05 -33.46
N LEU A 647 43.03 51.49 -33.59
CA LEU A 647 44.10 52.03 -34.45
C LEU A 647 43.69 52.02 -35.93
N ARG A 648 42.93 51.03 -36.40
CA ARG A 648 42.34 51.02 -37.75
C ARG A 648 41.31 52.14 -37.92
N ASN A 649 40.43 52.34 -36.93
CA ASN A 649 39.44 53.41 -36.94
C ASN A 649 40.07 54.81 -36.82
N GLN A 650 41.16 54.95 -36.06
CA GLN A 650 41.94 56.17 -35.94
C GLN A 650 42.64 56.49 -37.28
N ARG A 651 43.34 55.52 -37.88
CA ARG A 651 43.91 55.66 -39.23
C ARG A 651 42.85 55.98 -40.28
N LEU A 652 41.65 55.41 -40.18
CA LEU A 652 40.53 55.73 -41.08
C LEU A 652 40.04 57.18 -40.90
N LYS A 653 39.93 57.66 -39.65
CA LYS A 653 39.65 59.08 -39.34
C LYS A 653 40.73 60.00 -39.87
N GLU A 654 42.02 59.67 -39.69
CA GLU A 654 43.15 60.44 -40.20
C GLU A 654 43.17 60.50 -41.73
N VAL A 655 42.92 59.38 -42.43
CA VAL A 655 42.83 59.33 -43.89
C VAL A 655 41.62 60.14 -44.39
N PHE A 656 40.48 60.06 -43.71
CA PHE A 656 39.29 60.84 -44.05
C PHE A 656 39.50 62.35 -43.82
N GLN A 657 40.13 62.74 -42.70
CA GLN A 657 40.53 64.12 -42.42
C GLN A 657 41.53 64.64 -43.48
N LYS A 658 42.56 63.86 -43.83
CA LYS A 658 43.51 64.21 -44.89
C LYS A 658 42.81 64.38 -46.23
N LYS A 659 41.90 63.48 -46.61
CA LYS A 659 41.14 63.58 -47.88
C LYS A 659 40.16 64.76 -47.91
N ILE A 660 39.52 65.08 -46.79
CA ILE A 660 38.73 66.32 -46.66
C ILE A 660 39.62 67.55 -46.76
N GLN A 661 40.80 67.56 -46.12
CA GLN A 661 41.70 68.71 -46.16
C GLN A 661 42.35 68.90 -47.54
N GLU A 662 42.73 67.82 -48.23
CA GLU A 662 43.13 67.84 -49.64
C GLU A 662 42.00 68.45 -50.50
N PHE A 663 40.77 67.95 -50.37
CA PHE A 663 39.61 68.46 -51.12
C PHE A 663 39.34 69.94 -50.85
N ARG A 664 39.34 70.37 -49.58
CA ARG A 664 39.21 71.79 -49.19
C ARG A 664 40.32 72.65 -49.76
N THR A 665 41.56 72.16 -49.76
CA THR A 665 42.73 72.88 -50.31
C THR A 665 42.59 73.04 -51.83
N VAL A 666 42.15 72.00 -52.53
CA VAL A 666 41.86 72.05 -53.97
C VAL A 666 40.71 73.00 -54.27
N CYS A 667 39.60 72.97 -53.51
CA CYS A 667 38.50 73.93 -53.66
C CYS A 667 38.97 75.37 -53.41
N TYR A 668 39.78 75.61 -52.37
CA TYR A 668 40.33 76.93 -52.04
C TYR A 668 41.19 77.48 -53.18
N VAL A 669 42.14 76.68 -53.70
CA VAL A 669 43.03 77.08 -54.79
C VAL A 669 42.29 77.28 -56.13
N LEU A 670 41.27 76.46 -56.43
CA LEU A 670 40.54 76.54 -57.71
C LEU A 670 39.40 77.57 -57.73
N THR A 671 38.78 77.87 -56.59
CA THR A 671 37.57 78.73 -56.52
C THR A 671 37.77 80.02 -55.74
N GLY A 672 38.83 80.14 -54.95
CA GLY A 672 39.03 81.27 -54.04
C GLY A 672 38.17 81.24 -52.77
N TYR A 673 37.59 80.09 -52.40
CA TYR A 673 36.78 79.93 -51.19
C TYR A 673 37.23 78.76 -50.30
N GLN A 674 37.49 79.06 -49.03
CA GLN A 674 37.75 78.06 -47.98
C GLN A 674 36.40 77.57 -47.43
N ILE A 675 36.17 76.26 -47.48
CA ILE A 675 34.90 75.63 -47.09
C ILE A 675 35.08 74.87 -45.77
N ASP A 676 34.58 75.45 -44.69
CA ASP A 676 34.61 74.86 -43.35
C ASP A 676 33.22 74.38 -42.89
N ILE A 677 33.20 73.34 -42.05
CA ILE A 677 31.97 72.76 -41.51
C ILE A 677 31.84 73.19 -40.05
N THR A 678 30.74 73.88 -39.74
CA THR A 678 30.41 74.30 -38.37
C THR A 678 29.68 73.21 -37.59
N THR A 679 29.60 73.36 -36.27
CA THR A 679 28.94 72.43 -35.34
C THR A 679 27.46 72.18 -35.61
N GLU A 680 26.79 73.02 -36.40
CA GLU A 680 25.35 72.94 -36.71
C GLU A 680 25.03 72.36 -38.10
N ASN A 681 25.99 71.66 -38.73
CA ASN A 681 25.90 71.20 -40.13
C ASN A 681 25.68 72.36 -41.14
N GLN A 682 26.17 73.56 -40.82
CA GLN A 682 26.26 74.68 -41.76
C GLN A 682 27.67 74.78 -42.34
N TYR A 683 27.79 75.06 -43.62
CA TYR A 683 29.04 75.26 -44.34
C TYR A 683 29.38 76.76 -44.33
N ARG A 684 30.54 77.11 -43.76
CA ARG A 684 31.12 78.46 -43.80
C ARG A 684 32.04 78.57 -45.01
N LEU A 685 31.79 79.56 -45.85
CA LEU A 685 32.64 79.93 -46.99
C LEU A 685 33.34 81.26 -46.68
N THR A 686 34.67 81.24 -46.56
CA THR A 686 35.52 82.43 -46.43
C THR A 686 36.27 82.65 -47.74
N SER A 687 36.27 83.86 -48.30
CA SER A 687 36.96 84.14 -49.57
C SER A 687 38.43 84.49 -49.38
N VAL A 688 39.29 84.13 -50.35
CA VAL A 688 40.67 84.62 -50.49
C VAL A 688 40.73 86.15 -50.53
N TYR A 689 39.69 86.78 -51.10
CA TYR A 689 39.62 88.23 -51.33
C TYR A 689 38.70 88.94 -50.31
N ALA A 690 38.48 88.35 -49.13
CA ALA A 690 37.74 88.99 -48.05
C ALA A 690 38.47 90.24 -47.53
N GLU A 691 37.76 91.36 -47.37
CA GLU A 691 38.34 92.61 -46.89
C GLU A 691 38.64 92.55 -45.38
N HIS A 692 37.87 91.77 -44.61
CA HIS A 692 38.11 91.51 -43.19
C HIS A 692 38.15 90.01 -42.86
N MET A 693 38.98 89.63 -41.89
CA MET A 693 39.22 88.23 -41.47
C MET A 693 37.98 87.45 -41.01
N ASN A 694 36.86 88.13 -40.73
CA ASN A 694 35.61 87.54 -40.25
C ASN A 694 34.57 87.34 -41.37
N ASP A 695 34.76 87.93 -42.54
CA ASP A 695 33.76 87.98 -43.61
C ASP A 695 33.56 86.59 -44.21
N SER A 696 32.42 85.98 -43.93
CA SER A 696 32.14 84.61 -44.33
C SER A 696 30.65 84.34 -44.52
N LEU A 697 30.34 83.60 -45.58
CA LEU A 697 28.99 83.22 -45.97
C LEU A 697 28.61 81.89 -45.31
N LEU A 698 27.40 81.78 -44.78
CA LEU A 698 26.90 80.56 -44.12
C LEU A 698 25.79 79.91 -44.95
N PHE A 699 26.02 78.67 -45.37
CA PHE A 699 25.09 77.86 -46.15
C PHE A 699 24.64 76.63 -45.35
N LYS A 700 23.33 76.48 -45.14
CA LYS A 700 22.75 75.29 -44.50
C LYS A 700 22.10 74.40 -45.55
N LYS A 701 22.47 73.12 -45.60
CA LYS A 701 21.81 72.15 -46.50
C LYS A 701 20.39 71.87 -46.00
N VAL A 702 19.40 72.48 -46.63
CA VAL A 702 17.99 72.13 -46.43
C VAL A 702 17.77 70.70 -46.98
N PRO A 703 17.19 69.77 -46.20
CA PRO A 703 16.76 68.48 -46.73
C PRO A 703 15.66 68.69 -47.77
N ALA A 704 15.83 68.15 -48.97
CA ALA A 704 14.76 68.19 -49.97
C ALA A 704 13.60 67.32 -49.49
N LEU A 705 12.49 67.96 -49.07
CA LEU A 705 11.23 67.28 -48.84
C LEU A 705 10.69 66.80 -50.18
N LEU A 706 10.99 65.54 -50.50
CA LEU A 706 10.35 64.81 -51.60
C LEU A 706 8.89 64.57 -51.22
N HIS A 707 8.05 65.57 -51.51
CA HIS A 707 6.61 65.39 -51.62
C HIS A 707 6.31 64.46 -52.80
N PHE A 708 6.35 63.15 -52.53
CA PHE A 708 5.57 62.21 -53.31
C PHE A 708 4.09 62.45 -53.03
N ALA A 709 3.31 62.54 -54.11
CA ALA A 709 1.86 62.52 -54.16
C ALA A 709 1.44 61.34 -55.05
#